data_AF-A0A7W3J3R7-F1
#
_entry.id   AF-A0A7W3J3R7-F1
#
_cell.length_a   1.000
_cell.length_b   1.000
_cell.length_c   1.000
_cell.angle_alpha   90.00
_cell.angle_beta   90.00
_cell.angle_gamma   90.00
#
_symmetry.space_group_name_H-M   'P 1'
#
loop_
_entity.id
_entity.type
_entity.pdbx_description
1 polymer ?
#
loop_
_entity_poly.entity_id
_entity_poly.type
_entity_poly.pdbx_seq_one_letter_code
_entity_poly.pdbx_strand_id
1 'polypeptide(L)'
;MPSAAEEAAIALVVESRLFDPDWYAAQAGRTFGSRAEAATHWVTEQDEELSPHPLFEPRWIYPGGKWRKKAPDPLSFYLGSPHERTRSPHPLVDIEETGPLEEWLADHDPAELLPDLPRSPLADVVVRVEVADPARAVGWARHLARFHPDATALLVTDGVAATRVLRSVAGGLPSVRVVAPTEPVPARVVVDVRPSVNAPRWPWLDDLVAALERDGVASAQPLLLAPDFTVAAAGAAYTSDGVAPLLVGHPTGDAERLDGLALPAPWPGVLARREGADGDTVLVASSRVVQPREDGPPSEPATPARLSTTQQLLGRAGYDEAGEPIRVVEGRPALRWALDIAAPAGIGGHWGDLHFARSLADALGRLGQWVTVDHPETRGRASRSTDDVVLTIRGLDAVAPQPGPVNLLWVISHPEDVTGAECAAYDVAFAAGTAWSAHRSREWGLPITPLLQCTDPTRFHPGLAAPDTGPRLLFVGGSRGVLRPVVAAARETGADLTLYGTGWAEWWPDVAGTSVPNEELGRLYAGAGLVLNDHWEDMRTEGFVSNRVFDALACGARLLSDDVAGLSDVVDDAVPVFRDVDDFRRLATGDFERHYPDADARLATAHRVVAEHSFDARAATLLDAALRQRATRS
;
A
#
# COMPACT_ATOMS: atom_id res chain seq x y z
N MET A 1 7.41 -3.44 -55.70
CA MET A 1 7.78 -4.08 -56.98
C MET A 1 9.06 -3.42 -57.44
N PRO A 2 10.15 -4.17 -57.66
CA PRO A 2 11.42 -3.62 -58.10
C PRO A 2 11.26 -2.91 -59.47
N SER A 3 12.05 -1.87 -59.68
CA SER A 3 12.26 -1.24 -60.99
C SER A 3 13.11 -2.13 -61.90
N ALA A 4 13.09 -1.88 -63.21
CA ALA A 4 13.90 -2.65 -64.17
C ALA A 4 15.42 -2.60 -63.87
N ALA A 5 15.90 -1.51 -63.25
CA ALA A 5 17.29 -1.41 -62.81
C ALA A 5 17.56 -2.29 -61.57
N GLU A 6 16.61 -2.37 -60.64
CA GLU A 6 16.70 -3.26 -59.48
C GLU A 6 16.58 -4.73 -59.90
N GLU A 7 15.72 -5.09 -60.85
CA GLU A 7 15.62 -6.46 -61.37
C GLU A 7 16.95 -6.94 -61.97
N ALA A 8 17.63 -6.09 -62.75
CA ALA A 8 18.95 -6.39 -63.31
C ALA A 8 20.03 -6.52 -62.22
N ALA A 9 20.00 -5.65 -61.20
CA ALA A 9 20.92 -5.72 -60.07
C ALA A 9 20.70 -7.00 -59.25
N ILE A 10 19.46 -7.39 -58.98
CA ILE A 10 19.10 -8.62 -58.29
C ILE A 10 19.66 -9.83 -59.03
N ALA A 11 19.47 -9.91 -60.35
CA ALA A 11 20.00 -11.02 -61.14
C ALA A 11 21.53 -11.15 -61.03
N LEU A 12 22.27 -10.04 -61.00
CA LEU A 12 23.72 -10.04 -60.81
C LEU A 12 24.12 -10.50 -59.39
N VAL A 13 23.45 -9.98 -58.36
CA VAL A 13 23.75 -10.31 -56.96
C VAL A 13 23.44 -11.77 -56.66
N VAL A 14 22.34 -12.31 -57.20
CA VAL A 14 21.95 -13.72 -57.02
C VAL A 14 23.03 -14.66 -57.53
N GLU A 15 23.65 -14.40 -58.67
CA GLU A 15 24.66 -15.31 -59.24
C GLU A 15 26.06 -15.15 -58.63
N SER A 16 26.34 -14.04 -57.93
CA SER A 16 27.70 -13.72 -57.50
C SER A 16 28.11 -14.45 -56.22
N ARG A 17 29.32 -15.04 -56.20
CA ARG A 17 29.94 -15.61 -54.99
C ARG A 17 30.23 -14.56 -53.91
N LEU A 18 30.24 -13.28 -54.28
CA LEU A 18 30.37 -12.14 -53.36
C LEU A 18 29.05 -11.73 -52.70
N PHE A 19 28.01 -12.55 -52.83
CA PHE A 19 26.81 -12.49 -52.01
C PHE A 19 26.69 -13.80 -51.23
N ASP A 20 26.89 -13.75 -49.92
CA ASP A 20 26.66 -14.87 -49.01
C ASP A 20 25.32 -14.65 -48.29
N PRO A 21 24.26 -15.41 -48.64
CA PRO A 21 22.93 -15.20 -48.09
C PRO A 21 22.87 -15.51 -46.60
N ASP A 22 23.69 -16.41 -46.07
CA ASP A 22 23.71 -16.75 -44.65
C ASP A 22 24.41 -15.65 -43.85
N TRP A 23 25.54 -15.15 -44.36
CA TRP A 23 26.23 -13.97 -43.80
C TRP A 23 25.35 -12.72 -43.83
N TYR A 24 24.69 -12.48 -44.96
CA TYR A 24 23.83 -11.32 -45.12
C TYR A 24 22.58 -11.42 -44.23
N ALA A 25 21.90 -12.57 -44.22
CA ALA A 25 20.79 -12.85 -43.30
C ALA A 25 21.18 -12.60 -41.84
N ALA A 26 22.37 -13.06 -41.46
CA ALA A 26 22.86 -12.93 -40.10
C ALA A 26 23.04 -11.46 -39.66
N GLN A 27 23.52 -10.60 -40.57
CA GLN A 27 23.68 -9.17 -40.27
C GLN A 27 22.38 -8.38 -40.40
N ALA A 28 21.53 -8.72 -41.37
CA ALA A 28 20.23 -8.09 -41.58
C ALA A 28 19.23 -8.44 -40.46
N GLY A 29 19.55 -9.41 -39.60
CA GLY A 29 18.72 -9.80 -38.47
C GLY A 29 17.41 -10.46 -38.88
N ARG A 30 17.38 -11.14 -40.04
CA ARG A 30 16.18 -11.82 -40.57
C ARG A 30 16.55 -13.06 -41.37
N THR A 31 15.62 -14.01 -41.42
CA THR A 31 15.72 -15.17 -42.29
C THR A 31 15.13 -14.87 -43.67
N PHE A 32 15.67 -15.51 -44.71
CA PHE A 32 15.18 -15.44 -46.07
C PHE A 32 14.89 -16.85 -46.57
N GLY A 33 13.78 -17.05 -47.28
CA GLY A 33 13.38 -18.35 -47.82
C GLY A 33 14.21 -18.79 -49.02
N SER A 34 14.97 -17.87 -49.64
CA SER A 34 15.88 -18.18 -50.72
C SER A 34 16.99 -17.14 -50.87
N ARG A 35 18.06 -17.51 -51.57
CA ARG A 35 19.13 -16.59 -52.01
C ARG A 35 18.58 -15.41 -52.83
N ALA A 36 17.59 -15.65 -53.68
CA ALA A 36 16.94 -14.61 -54.49
C ALA A 36 16.18 -13.59 -53.64
N GLU A 37 15.52 -14.05 -52.58
CA GLU A 37 14.84 -13.18 -51.62
C GLU A 37 15.83 -12.32 -50.83
N ALA A 38 16.92 -12.92 -50.34
CA ALA A 38 18.00 -12.21 -49.67
C ALA A 38 18.64 -11.14 -50.59
N ALA A 39 18.93 -11.50 -51.84
CA ALA A 39 19.47 -10.57 -52.83
C ALA A 39 18.49 -9.44 -53.16
N THR A 40 17.19 -9.75 -53.26
CA THR A 40 16.15 -8.72 -53.43
C THR A 40 16.19 -7.72 -52.29
N HIS A 41 16.21 -8.20 -51.04
CA HIS A 41 16.29 -7.35 -49.87
C HIS A 41 17.56 -6.47 -49.88
N TRP A 42 18.73 -7.05 -50.20
CA TRP A 42 19.97 -6.29 -50.34
C TRP A 42 19.88 -5.14 -51.35
N VAL A 43 19.25 -5.40 -52.50
CA VAL A 43 19.14 -4.41 -53.57
C VAL A 43 18.11 -3.33 -53.24
N THR A 44 16.98 -3.68 -52.63
CA THR A 44 15.85 -2.74 -52.48
C THR A 44 15.78 -2.03 -51.13
N GLU A 45 16.28 -2.63 -50.05
CA GLU A 45 16.17 -2.13 -48.66
C GLU A 45 17.54 -1.71 -48.10
N GLN A 46 18.44 -1.25 -48.98
CA GLN A 46 19.87 -1.08 -48.72
C GLN A 46 20.18 -0.35 -47.40
N ASP A 47 21.00 -0.99 -46.56
CA ASP A 47 21.57 -0.44 -45.33
C ASP A 47 23.09 -0.32 -45.49
N GLU A 48 23.63 0.88 -45.22
CA GLU A 48 25.04 1.24 -45.43
C GLU A 48 25.99 0.61 -44.40
N GLU A 49 25.47 0.00 -43.34
CA GLU A 49 26.24 -0.74 -42.35
C GLU A 49 26.31 -2.25 -42.65
N LEU A 50 25.55 -2.74 -43.64
CA LEU A 50 25.52 -4.15 -44.00
C LEU A 50 26.51 -4.48 -45.12
N SER A 51 27.06 -5.68 -45.04
CA SER A 51 27.97 -6.25 -46.03
C SER A 51 27.33 -7.46 -46.72
N PRO A 52 27.45 -7.62 -48.04
CA PRO A 52 26.92 -8.78 -48.76
C PRO A 52 27.78 -10.04 -48.56
N HIS A 53 29.02 -9.92 -48.10
CA HIS A 53 29.97 -11.03 -47.94
C HIS A 53 31.10 -10.65 -46.96
N PRO A 54 31.64 -11.56 -46.12
CA PRO A 54 32.66 -11.22 -45.11
C PRO A 54 33.90 -10.47 -45.62
N LEU A 55 34.20 -10.66 -46.91
CA LEU A 55 35.31 -10.03 -47.63
C LEU A 55 34.86 -8.92 -48.60
N PHE A 56 33.69 -8.30 -48.37
CA PHE A 56 33.20 -7.16 -49.15
C PHE A 56 32.61 -6.10 -48.21
N GLU A 57 33.27 -4.94 -48.09
CA GLU A 57 32.88 -3.85 -47.19
C GLU A 57 32.50 -2.59 -48.00
N PRO A 58 31.20 -2.26 -48.14
CA PRO A 58 30.75 -1.12 -48.93
C PRO A 58 31.38 0.21 -48.50
N ARG A 59 31.58 0.44 -47.20
CA ARG A 59 32.15 1.70 -46.68
C ARG A 59 33.64 1.82 -46.98
N TRP A 60 34.34 0.69 -47.13
CA TRP A 60 35.75 0.64 -47.51
C TRP A 60 35.94 0.96 -48.99
N ILE A 61 35.24 0.24 -49.87
CA ILE A 61 35.44 0.39 -51.32
C ILE A 61 34.78 1.66 -51.87
N TYR A 62 33.70 2.13 -51.24
CA TYR A 62 32.91 3.30 -51.65
C TYR A 62 32.56 4.23 -50.46
N PRO A 63 33.53 4.85 -49.78
CA PRO A 63 33.27 5.68 -48.59
C PRO A 63 32.36 6.90 -48.86
N GLY A 64 32.41 7.46 -50.08
CA GLY A 64 31.50 8.53 -50.51
C GLY A 64 30.22 8.05 -51.20
N GLY A 65 30.00 6.73 -51.27
CA GLY A 65 28.90 6.05 -51.97
C GLY A 65 28.69 6.52 -53.41
N LYS A 66 29.77 6.51 -54.20
CA LYS A 66 29.76 6.87 -55.64
C LYS A 66 28.80 6.01 -56.49
N TRP A 67 28.40 4.84 -55.98
CA TRP A 67 27.49 3.91 -56.64
C TRP A 67 26.03 4.41 -56.68
N ARG A 68 25.58 5.23 -55.73
CA ARG A 68 24.16 5.63 -55.56
C ARG A 68 23.49 6.26 -56.78
N LYS A 69 24.27 6.87 -57.68
CA LYS A 69 23.77 7.48 -58.93
C LYS A 69 23.80 6.53 -60.14
N LYS A 70 24.41 5.36 -60.00
CA LYS A 70 24.78 4.47 -61.11
C LYS A 70 24.23 3.06 -60.95
N ALA A 71 23.96 2.62 -59.74
CA ALA A 71 23.39 1.33 -59.44
C ALA A 71 22.50 1.40 -58.19
N PRO A 72 21.56 0.45 -58.02
CA PRO A 72 20.73 0.34 -56.82
C PRO A 72 21.51 -0.01 -55.55
N ASP A 73 22.62 -0.75 -55.67
CA ASP A 73 23.41 -1.22 -54.52
C ASP A 73 24.93 -1.26 -54.85
N PRO A 74 25.81 -1.30 -53.84
CA PRO A 74 27.25 -1.27 -54.07
C PRO A 74 27.82 -2.55 -54.69
N LEU A 75 27.20 -3.71 -54.49
CA LEU A 75 27.68 -4.97 -55.05
C LEU A 75 27.35 -5.06 -56.55
N SER A 76 26.12 -4.77 -56.97
CA SER A 76 25.81 -4.75 -58.41
C SER A 76 26.63 -3.70 -59.17
N PHE A 77 26.93 -2.55 -58.54
CA PHE A 77 27.87 -1.57 -59.10
C PHE A 77 29.28 -2.15 -59.29
N TYR A 78 29.78 -2.88 -58.30
CA TYR A 78 31.08 -3.55 -58.36
C TYR A 78 31.11 -4.63 -59.45
N LEU A 79 30.07 -5.48 -59.51
CA LEU A 79 29.96 -6.58 -60.48
C LEU A 79 29.78 -6.08 -61.92
N GLY A 80 29.10 -4.94 -62.09
CA GLY A 80 28.78 -4.35 -63.40
C GLY A 80 29.97 -3.73 -64.14
N SER A 81 31.16 -3.67 -63.55
CA SER A 81 32.34 -3.09 -64.20
C SER A 81 33.62 -3.94 -63.96
N PRO A 82 34.29 -4.42 -65.02
CA PRO A 82 35.59 -5.08 -64.90
C PRO A 82 36.64 -4.23 -64.19
N HIS A 83 36.56 -2.90 -64.31
CA HIS A 83 37.48 -1.99 -63.64
C HIS A 83 37.21 -1.89 -62.13
N GLU A 84 35.95 -1.95 -61.68
CA GLU A 84 35.68 -1.96 -60.23
C GLU A 84 36.14 -3.29 -59.61
N ARG A 85 36.05 -4.40 -60.35
CA ARG A 85 36.51 -5.74 -59.93
C ARG A 85 38.02 -5.88 -59.70
N THR A 86 38.83 -4.90 -60.13
CA THR A 86 40.28 -4.87 -59.83
C THR A 86 40.60 -4.08 -58.57
N ARG A 87 39.59 -3.59 -57.84
CA ARG A 87 39.78 -2.85 -56.58
C ARG A 87 39.57 -3.80 -55.42
N SER A 88 40.36 -3.64 -54.36
CA SER A 88 40.17 -4.37 -53.11
C SER A 88 38.80 -4.02 -52.48
N PRO A 89 37.87 -4.99 -52.36
CA PRO A 89 36.55 -4.76 -51.78
C PRO A 89 36.55 -4.76 -50.25
N HIS A 90 37.67 -5.12 -49.60
CA HIS A 90 37.76 -5.23 -48.15
C HIS A 90 39.21 -5.02 -47.68
N PRO A 91 39.48 -4.40 -46.50
CA PRO A 91 40.84 -4.14 -46.01
C PRO A 91 41.77 -5.36 -45.91
N LEU A 92 41.19 -6.55 -45.75
CA LEU A 92 41.89 -7.84 -45.66
C LEU A 92 42.15 -8.51 -47.01
N VAL A 93 41.62 -7.96 -48.09
CA VAL A 93 41.78 -8.51 -49.43
C VAL A 93 42.89 -7.74 -50.12
N ASP A 94 44.06 -8.36 -50.24
CA ASP A 94 45.11 -7.88 -51.13
C ASP A 94 44.84 -8.42 -52.54
N ILE A 95 44.36 -7.54 -53.42
CA ILE A 95 43.99 -7.92 -54.79
C ILE A 95 45.21 -8.35 -55.63
N GLU A 96 46.43 -7.96 -55.24
CA GLU A 96 47.66 -8.41 -55.90
C GLU A 96 47.97 -9.88 -55.57
N GLU A 97 47.54 -10.36 -54.39
CA GLU A 97 47.72 -11.74 -53.95
C GLU A 97 46.54 -12.63 -54.34
N THR A 98 45.30 -12.15 -54.14
CA THR A 98 44.10 -12.96 -54.38
C THR A 98 43.67 -12.96 -55.85
N GLY A 99 44.10 -11.97 -56.64
CA GLY A 99 43.42 -11.64 -57.90
C GLY A 99 41.97 -11.18 -57.64
N PRO A 100 41.11 -11.10 -58.68
CA PRO A 100 39.69 -10.75 -58.51
C PRO A 100 39.02 -11.68 -57.50
N LEU A 101 38.50 -11.11 -56.40
CA LEU A 101 38.02 -11.90 -55.25
C LEU A 101 36.97 -12.95 -55.61
N GLU A 102 36.09 -12.68 -56.59
CA GLU A 102 35.07 -13.63 -57.04
C GLU A 102 35.67 -14.93 -57.64
N GLU A 103 36.84 -14.85 -58.26
CA GLU A 103 37.57 -16.00 -58.82
C GLU A 103 38.32 -16.76 -57.72
N TRP A 104 38.91 -16.04 -56.77
CA TRP A 104 39.59 -16.64 -55.62
C TRP A 104 38.64 -17.49 -54.76
N LEU A 105 37.40 -17.01 -54.56
CA LEU A 105 36.31 -17.71 -53.87
C LEU A 105 35.79 -18.95 -54.62
N ALA A 106 36.33 -19.28 -55.80
CA ALA A 106 36.04 -20.54 -56.46
C ALA A 106 36.62 -21.73 -55.69
N ASP A 107 37.81 -21.55 -55.12
CA ASP A 107 38.65 -22.63 -54.59
C ASP A 107 39.06 -22.45 -53.11
N HIS A 108 38.75 -21.30 -52.49
CA HIS A 108 39.17 -20.95 -51.12
C HIS A 108 37.99 -20.56 -50.23
N ASP A 109 38.10 -20.84 -48.92
CA ASP A 109 37.12 -20.39 -47.93
C ASP A 109 37.44 -18.94 -47.51
N PRO A 110 36.45 -18.03 -47.47
CA PRO A 110 36.65 -16.66 -46.96
C PRO A 110 37.37 -16.57 -45.61
N ALA A 111 37.21 -17.57 -44.74
CA ALA A 111 37.85 -17.64 -43.43
C ALA A 111 39.38 -17.68 -43.49
N GLU A 112 39.99 -18.09 -44.61
CA GLU A 112 41.44 -18.15 -44.79
C GLU A 112 42.12 -16.76 -44.78
N LEU A 113 41.39 -15.71 -45.18
CA LEU A 113 41.88 -14.32 -45.18
C LEU A 113 41.47 -13.52 -43.94
N LEU A 114 40.62 -14.08 -43.09
CA LEU A 114 40.22 -13.42 -41.85
C LEU A 114 41.33 -13.60 -40.80
N PRO A 115 41.83 -12.51 -40.19
CA PRO A 115 42.93 -12.60 -39.24
C PRO A 115 42.50 -13.41 -38.02
N ASP A 116 43.35 -14.36 -37.61
CA ASP A 116 43.27 -14.95 -36.27
C ASP A 116 43.83 -13.95 -35.26
N LEU A 117 43.05 -12.91 -34.98
CA LEU A 117 43.44 -11.86 -34.04
C LEU A 117 43.66 -12.47 -32.65
N PRO A 118 44.68 -12.01 -31.89
CA PRO A 118 44.91 -12.48 -30.53
C PRO A 118 43.63 -12.34 -29.70
N ARG A 119 43.15 -13.47 -29.17
CA ARG A 119 41.97 -13.48 -28.28
C ARG A 119 42.35 -12.91 -26.92
N SER A 120 41.45 -12.12 -26.33
CA SER A 120 41.59 -11.73 -24.92
C SER A 120 41.60 -12.99 -24.04
N PRO A 121 42.36 -13.03 -22.94
CA PRO A 121 42.23 -14.07 -21.93
C PRO A 121 40.77 -14.25 -21.50
N LEU A 122 40.39 -15.45 -21.05
CA LEU A 122 39.08 -15.68 -20.46
C LEU A 122 38.90 -14.74 -19.26
N ALA A 123 37.80 -13.99 -19.27
CA ALA A 123 37.43 -13.11 -18.17
C ALA A 123 36.80 -13.89 -17.01
N ASP A 124 36.73 -13.27 -15.83
CA ASP A 124 36.05 -13.82 -14.66
C ASP A 124 34.54 -14.02 -14.90
N VAL A 125 33.96 -13.21 -15.82
CA VAL A 125 32.56 -13.30 -16.24
C VAL A 125 32.52 -13.84 -17.68
N VAL A 126 31.84 -14.98 -17.83
CA VAL A 126 31.61 -15.63 -19.12
C VAL A 126 30.11 -15.63 -19.44
N VAL A 127 29.74 -15.13 -20.62
CA VAL A 127 28.36 -15.18 -21.13
C VAL A 127 28.27 -16.26 -22.21
N ARG A 128 27.49 -17.31 -21.97
CA ARG A 128 27.27 -18.44 -22.87
C ARG A 128 25.96 -18.26 -23.60
N VAL A 129 26.03 -18.07 -24.91
CA VAL A 129 24.86 -17.91 -25.78
C VAL A 129 24.67 -19.19 -26.58
N GLU A 130 23.61 -19.95 -26.27
CA GLU A 130 23.23 -21.12 -27.05
C GLU A 130 22.74 -20.70 -28.44
N VAL A 131 23.36 -21.23 -29.49
CA VAL A 131 23.05 -20.84 -30.87
C VAL A 131 22.07 -21.82 -31.50
N ALA A 132 20.81 -21.38 -31.67
CA ALA A 132 19.86 -22.01 -32.59
C ALA A 132 19.74 -21.24 -33.92
N ASP A 133 19.90 -19.92 -33.88
CA ASP A 133 19.82 -19.03 -35.04
C ASP A 133 21.12 -18.20 -35.15
N PRO A 134 21.90 -18.36 -36.25
CA PRO A 134 23.11 -17.56 -36.47
C PRO A 134 22.87 -16.06 -36.43
N ALA A 135 21.73 -15.56 -36.92
CA ALA A 135 21.46 -14.11 -36.97
C ALA A 135 21.38 -13.50 -35.57
N ARG A 136 20.60 -14.14 -34.70
CA ARG A 136 20.51 -13.77 -33.28
C ARG A 136 21.86 -13.86 -32.56
N ALA A 137 22.65 -14.88 -32.87
CA ALA A 137 23.99 -15.06 -32.30
C ALA A 137 24.99 -13.96 -32.73
N VAL A 138 24.92 -13.49 -33.98
CA VAL A 138 25.69 -12.33 -34.44
C VAL A 138 25.28 -11.06 -33.67
N GLY A 139 23.97 -10.87 -33.45
CA GLY A 139 23.46 -9.79 -32.62
C GLY A 139 24.04 -9.81 -31.20
N TRP A 140 24.07 -10.97 -30.57
CA TRP A 140 24.70 -11.18 -29.26
C TRP A 140 26.20 -10.91 -29.26
N ALA A 141 26.94 -11.43 -30.24
CA ALA A 141 28.38 -11.22 -30.37
C ALA A 141 28.74 -9.72 -30.42
N ARG A 142 28.06 -8.98 -31.31
CA ARG A 142 28.25 -7.53 -31.48
C ARG A 142 27.82 -6.76 -30.23
N HIS A 143 26.70 -7.14 -29.61
CA HIS A 143 26.22 -6.51 -28.39
C HIS A 143 27.21 -6.65 -27.24
N LEU A 144 27.65 -7.86 -26.94
CA LEU A 144 28.57 -8.13 -25.83
C LEU A 144 29.92 -7.46 -26.05
N ALA A 145 30.49 -7.54 -27.25
CA ALA A 145 31.74 -6.85 -27.56
C ALA A 145 31.64 -5.32 -27.44
N ARG A 146 30.46 -4.74 -27.71
CA ARG A 146 30.23 -3.29 -27.63
C ARG A 146 29.98 -2.80 -26.21
N PHE A 147 29.08 -3.45 -25.48
CA PHE A 147 28.58 -2.96 -24.20
C PHE A 147 29.26 -3.61 -22.99
N HIS A 148 29.83 -4.79 -23.16
CA HIS A 148 30.45 -5.57 -22.08
C HIS A 148 31.81 -6.14 -22.52
N PRO A 149 32.78 -5.30 -22.96
CA PRO A 149 34.06 -5.75 -23.51
C PRO A 149 34.92 -6.51 -22.49
N ASP A 150 34.69 -6.32 -21.19
CA ASP A 150 35.39 -6.98 -20.09
C ASP A 150 34.86 -8.40 -19.80
N ALA A 151 33.73 -8.80 -20.39
CA ALA A 151 33.21 -10.15 -20.32
C ALA A 151 33.63 -10.96 -21.54
N THR A 152 33.83 -12.28 -21.38
CA THR A 152 34.04 -13.17 -22.51
C THR A 152 32.71 -13.73 -23.01
N ALA A 153 32.40 -13.52 -24.29
CA ALA A 153 31.22 -14.09 -24.94
C ALA A 153 31.57 -15.42 -25.61
N LEU A 154 30.81 -16.47 -25.28
CA LEU A 154 30.92 -17.78 -25.89
C LEU A 154 29.65 -18.07 -26.70
N LEU A 155 29.81 -18.17 -28.01
CA LEU A 155 28.75 -18.61 -28.92
C LEU A 155 28.84 -20.13 -29.03
N VAL A 156 27.88 -20.82 -28.42
CA VAL A 156 27.90 -22.28 -28.23
C VAL A 156 27.12 -22.95 -29.36
N THR A 157 27.81 -23.68 -30.24
CA THR A 157 27.20 -24.38 -31.38
C THR A 157 28.00 -25.62 -31.80
N ASP A 158 27.30 -26.66 -32.26
CA ASP A 158 27.88 -27.81 -32.97
C ASP A 158 27.59 -27.77 -34.49
N GLY A 159 26.86 -26.75 -34.96
CA GLY A 159 26.48 -26.60 -36.36
C GLY A 159 27.65 -26.09 -37.21
N VAL A 160 28.01 -26.83 -38.26
CA VAL A 160 29.12 -26.48 -39.17
C VAL A 160 28.90 -25.12 -39.87
N ALA A 161 27.71 -24.88 -40.40
CA ALA A 161 27.37 -23.63 -41.08
C ALA A 161 27.38 -22.42 -40.13
N ALA A 162 26.78 -22.57 -38.94
CA ALA A 162 26.79 -21.55 -37.90
C ALA A 162 28.22 -21.26 -37.43
N THR A 163 29.04 -22.30 -37.22
CA THR A 163 30.45 -22.16 -36.83
C THR A 163 31.23 -21.31 -37.84
N ARG A 164 31.07 -21.56 -39.14
CA ARG A 164 31.74 -20.80 -40.19
C ARG A 164 31.37 -19.31 -40.12
N VAL A 165 30.06 -19.00 -40.11
CA VAL A 165 29.56 -17.61 -40.05
C VAL A 165 30.03 -16.89 -38.79
N LEU A 166 29.90 -17.54 -37.64
CA LEU A 166 30.22 -16.94 -36.35
C LEU A 166 31.72 -16.76 -36.13
N ARG A 167 32.57 -17.64 -36.67
CA ARG A 167 34.03 -17.44 -36.66
C ARG A 167 34.41 -16.19 -37.44
N SER A 168 33.77 -15.96 -38.59
CA SER A 168 34.00 -14.75 -39.38
C SER A 168 33.59 -13.48 -38.61
N VAL A 169 32.43 -13.51 -37.94
CA VAL A 169 32.00 -12.40 -37.07
C VAL A 169 32.94 -12.19 -35.89
N ALA A 170 33.36 -13.28 -35.24
CA ALA A 170 34.27 -13.22 -34.11
C ALA A 170 35.69 -12.79 -34.50
N GLY A 171 36.09 -12.90 -35.77
CA GLY A 171 37.43 -12.54 -36.25
C GLY A 171 37.86 -11.13 -35.88
N GLY A 172 36.92 -10.17 -35.82
CA GLY A 172 37.16 -8.78 -35.40
C GLY A 172 36.82 -8.46 -33.94
N LEU A 173 36.38 -9.43 -33.14
CA LEU A 173 35.85 -9.24 -31.79
C LEU A 173 36.68 -10.04 -30.78
N PRO A 174 37.72 -9.45 -30.14
CA PRO A 174 38.70 -10.19 -29.34
C PRO A 174 38.13 -10.87 -28.09
N SER A 175 37.00 -10.38 -27.56
CA SER A 175 36.29 -10.94 -26.41
C SER A 175 35.26 -12.02 -26.77
N VAL A 176 35.04 -12.31 -28.06
CA VAL A 176 34.07 -13.29 -28.54
C VAL A 176 34.78 -14.56 -29.01
N ARG A 177 34.24 -15.73 -28.65
CA ARG A 177 34.73 -17.04 -29.06
C ARG A 177 33.57 -17.93 -29.51
N VAL A 178 33.82 -18.81 -30.47
CA VAL A 178 32.88 -19.84 -30.92
C VAL A 178 33.37 -21.18 -30.41
N VAL A 179 32.56 -21.88 -29.62
CA VAL A 179 32.95 -23.10 -28.89
C VAL A 179 31.94 -24.23 -29.10
N ALA A 180 32.40 -25.47 -28.99
CA ALA A 180 31.51 -26.63 -29.02
C ALA A 180 30.74 -26.78 -27.69
N PRO A 181 29.54 -27.38 -27.66
CA PRO A 181 28.73 -27.52 -26.44
C PRO A 181 29.42 -28.23 -25.27
N THR A 182 30.34 -29.15 -25.57
CA THR A 182 31.05 -29.97 -24.60
C THR A 182 32.37 -29.36 -24.11
N GLU A 183 32.76 -28.19 -24.61
CA GLU A 183 34.01 -27.54 -24.25
C GLU A 183 33.92 -26.93 -22.84
N PRO A 184 34.74 -27.38 -21.87
CA PRO A 184 34.73 -26.82 -20.53
C PRO A 184 35.38 -25.44 -20.51
N VAL A 185 34.71 -24.45 -19.93
CA VAL A 185 35.24 -23.10 -19.76
C VAL A 185 35.18 -22.70 -18.29
N PRO A 186 36.32 -22.70 -17.56
CA PRO A 186 36.34 -22.29 -16.17
C PRO A 186 36.14 -20.78 -16.07
N ALA A 187 35.18 -20.35 -15.25
CA ALA A 187 34.91 -18.93 -14.98
C ALA A 187 34.24 -18.78 -13.62
N ARG A 188 34.57 -17.69 -12.90
CA ARG A 188 33.98 -17.40 -11.58
C ARG A 188 32.46 -17.21 -11.69
N VAL A 189 32.02 -16.51 -12.74
CA VAL A 189 30.61 -16.27 -13.05
C VAL A 189 30.29 -16.74 -14.45
N VAL A 190 29.24 -17.54 -14.57
CA VAL A 190 28.71 -18.01 -15.85
C VAL A 190 27.30 -17.48 -16.03
N VAL A 191 27.03 -16.80 -17.15
CA VAL A 191 25.71 -16.31 -17.52
C VAL A 191 25.24 -17.09 -18.74
N ASP A 192 24.25 -17.95 -18.54
CA ASP A 192 23.67 -18.73 -19.63
C ASP A 192 22.51 -17.95 -20.27
N VAL A 193 22.52 -17.87 -21.59
CA VAL A 193 21.52 -17.20 -22.42
C VAL A 193 20.91 -18.24 -23.37
N ARG A 194 19.61 -18.47 -23.22
CA ARG A 194 18.84 -19.42 -24.02
C ARG A 194 18.67 -18.92 -25.45
N PRO A 195 18.47 -19.83 -26.43
CA PRO A 195 18.39 -19.44 -27.84
C PRO A 195 17.26 -18.46 -28.17
N SER A 196 16.15 -18.49 -27.43
CA SER A 196 14.98 -17.64 -27.61
C SER A 196 15.25 -16.16 -27.30
N VAL A 197 16.30 -15.83 -26.55
CA VAL A 197 16.51 -14.50 -26.00
C VAL A 197 17.22 -13.58 -27.00
N ASN A 198 16.68 -12.38 -27.21
CA ASN A 198 17.28 -11.36 -28.06
C ASN A 198 18.25 -10.46 -27.27
N ALA A 199 19.37 -10.11 -27.90
CA ALA A 199 20.28 -9.11 -27.34
C ALA A 199 19.56 -7.76 -27.18
N PRO A 200 19.59 -7.14 -26.00
CA PRO A 200 18.95 -5.84 -25.80
C PRO A 200 19.73 -4.73 -26.50
N ARG A 201 19.14 -3.54 -26.59
CA ARG A 201 19.82 -2.35 -27.16
C ARG A 201 20.57 -1.52 -26.11
N TRP A 202 20.67 -2.01 -24.89
CA TRP A 202 21.23 -1.34 -23.71
C TRP A 202 22.09 -2.31 -22.88
N PRO A 203 23.04 -1.81 -22.07
CA PRO A 203 23.80 -2.63 -21.11
C PRO A 203 22.88 -3.28 -20.07
N TRP A 204 23.14 -4.54 -19.71
CA TRP A 204 22.29 -5.29 -18.77
C TRP A 204 23.08 -6.18 -17.79
N LEU A 205 24.33 -6.52 -18.13
CA LEU A 205 25.10 -7.55 -17.42
C LEU A 205 25.58 -7.10 -16.03
N ASP A 206 25.97 -5.83 -15.87
CA ASP A 206 26.70 -5.36 -14.69
C ASP A 206 25.87 -5.50 -13.40
N ASP A 207 24.60 -5.07 -13.43
CA ASP A 207 23.69 -5.20 -12.29
C ASP A 207 23.40 -6.67 -11.95
N LEU A 208 23.30 -7.53 -12.98
CA LEU A 208 23.07 -8.96 -12.81
C LEU A 208 24.24 -9.64 -12.13
N VAL A 209 25.47 -9.28 -12.52
CA VAL A 209 26.71 -9.79 -11.89
C VAL A 209 26.87 -9.21 -10.48
N ALA A 210 26.59 -7.92 -10.28
CA ALA A 210 26.67 -7.27 -8.98
C ALA A 210 25.74 -7.91 -7.95
N ALA A 211 24.55 -8.36 -8.37
CA ALA A 211 23.62 -9.07 -7.49
C ALA A 211 24.22 -10.37 -6.90
N LEU A 212 25.10 -11.06 -7.63
CA LEU A 212 25.77 -12.28 -7.15
C LEU A 212 26.76 -12.00 -6.01
N GLU A 213 27.22 -10.76 -5.85
CA GLU A 213 28.11 -10.37 -4.75
C GLU A 213 27.40 -10.24 -3.40
N ARG A 214 26.06 -10.36 -3.37
CA ARG A 214 25.26 -10.31 -2.14
C ARG A 214 25.32 -11.63 -1.38
N ASP A 215 25.35 -11.54 -0.05
CA ASP A 215 25.33 -12.71 0.82
C ASP A 215 24.06 -13.55 0.59
N GLY A 216 24.24 -14.87 0.46
CA GLY A 216 23.14 -15.82 0.28
C GLY A 216 22.58 -15.91 -1.15
N VAL A 217 23.13 -15.18 -2.12
CA VAL A 217 22.71 -15.28 -3.54
C VAL A 217 23.63 -16.23 -4.30
N ALA A 218 23.07 -17.32 -4.82
CA ALA A 218 23.80 -18.25 -5.69
C ALA A 218 23.63 -17.94 -7.17
N SER A 219 22.45 -17.42 -7.53
CA SER A 219 22.14 -17.09 -8.92
C SER A 219 21.19 -15.90 -9.04
N ALA A 220 21.19 -15.28 -10.21
CA ALA A 220 20.43 -14.07 -10.49
C ALA A 220 19.79 -14.16 -11.87
N GLN A 221 18.53 -13.78 -11.97
CA GLN A 221 17.78 -13.69 -13.22
C GLN A 221 17.45 -12.23 -13.53
N PRO A 222 17.66 -11.74 -14.76
CA PRO A 222 17.15 -10.44 -15.16
C PRO A 222 15.62 -10.45 -15.33
N LEU A 223 15.01 -9.28 -15.40
CA LEU A 223 13.63 -9.14 -15.82
C LEU A 223 13.51 -9.43 -17.33
N LEU A 224 12.73 -10.45 -17.66
CA LEU A 224 12.49 -10.85 -19.05
C LEU A 224 11.32 -10.02 -19.59
N LEU A 225 11.53 -9.36 -20.73
CA LEU A 225 10.57 -8.47 -21.37
C LEU A 225 10.02 -9.08 -22.65
N ALA A 226 8.73 -8.85 -22.90
CA ALA A 226 8.11 -9.14 -24.19
C ALA A 226 8.50 -8.06 -25.22
N PRO A 227 8.29 -8.29 -26.53
CA PRO A 227 8.59 -7.30 -27.57
C PRO A 227 7.87 -5.95 -27.43
N ASP A 228 6.74 -5.92 -26.71
CA ASP A 228 5.99 -4.71 -26.36
C ASP A 228 6.48 -4.02 -25.06
N PHE A 229 7.59 -4.51 -24.50
CA PHE A 229 8.22 -4.06 -23.25
C PHE A 229 7.37 -4.27 -21.98
N THR A 230 6.29 -5.04 -22.06
CA THR A 230 5.66 -5.61 -20.86
C THR A 230 6.51 -6.74 -20.30
N VAL A 231 6.26 -7.15 -19.06
CA VAL A 231 6.93 -8.28 -18.45
C VAL A 231 6.58 -9.56 -19.22
N ALA A 232 7.59 -10.24 -19.76
CA ALA A 232 7.44 -11.61 -20.25
C ALA A 232 7.50 -12.61 -19.09
N ALA A 233 8.45 -12.42 -18.15
CA ALA A 233 8.53 -13.15 -16.90
C ALA A 233 9.44 -12.44 -15.88
N ALA A 234 8.96 -12.32 -14.64
CA ALA A 234 9.75 -11.89 -13.47
C ALA A 234 10.29 -13.07 -12.64
N GLY A 235 10.34 -14.28 -13.23
CA GLY A 235 10.55 -15.55 -12.55
C GLY A 235 9.39 -16.52 -12.83
N ALA A 236 9.41 -17.70 -12.22
CA ALA A 236 8.28 -18.62 -12.26
C ALA A 236 7.24 -18.29 -11.18
N ALA A 237 5.97 -18.44 -11.49
CA ALA A 237 4.85 -18.42 -10.57
C ALA A 237 4.27 -19.82 -10.45
N TYR A 238 4.17 -20.33 -9.22
CA TYR A 238 3.52 -21.61 -8.93
C TYR A 238 2.11 -21.34 -8.43
N THR A 239 1.11 -21.97 -9.04
CA THR A 239 -0.30 -21.91 -8.63
C THR A 239 -0.86 -23.32 -8.44
N SER A 240 -2.11 -23.42 -7.98
CA SER A 240 -2.85 -24.68 -7.97
C SER A 240 -3.00 -25.31 -9.36
N ASP A 241 -2.97 -24.48 -10.40
CA ASP A 241 -3.27 -24.87 -11.79
C ASP A 241 -2.01 -25.17 -12.61
N GLY A 242 -0.82 -25.00 -12.02
CA GLY A 242 0.46 -25.32 -12.65
C GLY A 242 1.51 -24.23 -12.47
N VAL A 243 2.42 -24.14 -13.44
CA VAL A 243 3.52 -23.17 -13.44
C VAL A 243 3.35 -22.21 -14.61
N ALA A 244 3.44 -20.92 -14.31
CA ALA A 244 3.27 -19.83 -15.27
C ALA A 244 4.38 -18.78 -15.11
N PRO A 245 4.64 -17.93 -16.12
CA PRO A 245 5.54 -16.80 -15.95
C PRO A 245 4.96 -15.76 -14.98
N LEU A 246 5.74 -15.36 -13.98
CA LEU A 246 5.32 -14.39 -12.97
C LEU A 246 5.17 -12.99 -13.60
N LEU A 247 4.05 -12.32 -13.29
CA LEU A 247 3.69 -10.98 -13.77
C LEU A 247 3.63 -10.82 -15.29
N VAL A 248 3.38 -11.89 -16.04
CA VAL A 248 3.29 -11.79 -17.51
C VAL A 248 2.25 -10.76 -17.96
N GLY A 249 2.62 -9.91 -18.93
CA GLY A 249 1.77 -8.84 -19.48
C GLY A 249 1.64 -7.59 -18.60
N HIS A 250 2.24 -7.58 -17.41
CA HIS A 250 2.22 -6.42 -16.50
C HIS A 250 3.26 -5.38 -16.91
N PRO A 251 3.11 -4.10 -16.49
CA PRO A 251 4.17 -3.11 -16.65
C PRO A 251 5.39 -3.44 -15.78
N THR A 252 6.56 -3.00 -16.22
CA THR A 252 7.83 -3.27 -15.53
C THR A 252 7.89 -2.71 -14.10
N GLY A 253 7.19 -1.61 -13.81
CA GLY A 253 7.12 -1.01 -12.48
C GLY A 253 6.49 -1.92 -11.40
N ASP A 254 5.72 -2.93 -11.79
CA ASP A 254 5.20 -3.92 -10.84
C ASP A 254 6.28 -4.94 -10.44
N ALA A 255 7.14 -5.31 -11.39
CA ALA A 255 8.27 -6.21 -11.15
C ALA A 255 9.43 -5.52 -10.40
N GLU A 256 9.56 -4.19 -10.48
CA GLU A 256 10.56 -3.42 -9.72
C GLU A 256 10.41 -3.60 -8.19
N ARG A 257 9.19 -3.85 -7.71
CA ARG A 257 8.93 -4.12 -6.28
C ARG A 257 9.45 -5.49 -5.82
N LEU A 258 9.83 -6.35 -6.77
CA LEU A 258 10.35 -7.69 -6.53
C LEU A 258 11.89 -7.76 -6.61
N ASP A 259 12.56 -6.62 -6.87
CA ASP A 259 14.01 -6.56 -7.02
C ASP A 259 14.76 -7.11 -5.80
N GLY A 260 15.71 -8.02 -6.06
CA GLY A 260 16.51 -8.70 -5.05
C GLY A 260 15.77 -9.72 -4.19
N LEU A 261 14.49 -9.99 -4.44
CA LEU A 261 13.74 -11.04 -3.72
C LEU A 261 14.02 -12.42 -4.29
N ALA A 262 13.99 -13.42 -3.42
CA ALA A 262 14.15 -14.83 -3.79
C ALA A 262 12.97 -15.30 -4.66
N LEU A 263 13.31 -15.90 -5.80
CA LEU A 263 12.37 -16.49 -6.74
C LEU A 263 12.05 -17.93 -6.31
N PRO A 264 10.80 -18.40 -6.48
CA PRO A 264 10.47 -19.81 -6.22
C PRO A 264 11.18 -20.75 -7.20
N ALA A 265 11.38 -20.30 -8.44
CA ALA A 265 12.29 -20.84 -9.44
C ALA A 265 12.55 -19.76 -10.52
N PRO A 266 13.70 -19.79 -11.22
CA PRO A 266 13.89 -18.95 -12.40
C PRO A 266 12.99 -19.41 -13.56
N TRP A 267 12.61 -18.48 -14.42
CA TRP A 267 12.01 -18.73 -15.72
C TRP A 267 13.12 -18.96 -16.77
N PRO A 268 12.97 -19.94 -17.69
CA PRO A 268 13.98 -20.16 -18.72
C PRO A 268 14.19 -18.92 -19.60
N GLY A 269 15.44 -18.48 -19.75
CA GLY A 269 15.80 -17.30 -20.53
C GLY A 269 17.25 -16.92 -20.31
N VAL A 270 17.52 -16.14 -19.26
CA VAL A 270 18.88 -15.76 -18.87
C VAL A 270 19.08 -16.08 -17.39
N LEU A 271 20.20 -16.71 -17.03
CA LEU A 271 20.53 -17.00 -15.65
C LEU A 271 22.03 -16.81 -15.41
N ALA A 272 22.38 -15.91 -14.49
CA ALA A 272 23.74 -15.75 -14.00
C ALA A 272 23.96 -16.61 -12.77
N ARG A 273 25.08 -17.34 -12.72
CA ARG A 273 25.43 -18.26 -11.64
C ARG A 273 26.88 -18.06 -11.23
N ARG A 274 27.14 -18.15 -9.93
CA ARG A 274 28.50 -18.24 -9.39
C ARG A 274 28.89 -19.71 -9.26
N GLU A 275 30.05 -20.07 -9.78
CA GLU A 275 30.53 -21.45 -9.70
C GLU A 275 30.79 -21.86 -8.23
N GLY A 276 30.22 -23.00 -7.81
CA GLY A 276 30.39 -23.54 -6.45
C GLY A 276 29.66 -22.79 -5.33
N ALA A 277 28.75 -21.87 -5.66
CA ALA A 277 27.95 -21.15 -4.66
C ALA A 277 26.61 -21.84 -4.38
N ASP A 278 26.25 -21.90 -3.10
CA ASP A 278 24.93 -22.33 -2.61
C ASP A 278 24.15 -21.12 -2.07
N GLY A 279 22.84 -21.06 -2.33
CA GLY A 279 22.00 -19.91 -1.99
C GLY A 279 20.79 -19.73 -2.89
N ASP A 280 20.13 -18.58 -2.76
CA ASP A 280 18.89 -18.26 -3.46
C ASP A 280 19.11 -17.83 -4.91
N THR A 281 18.06 -17.99 -5.70
CA THR A 281 17.93 -17.34 -7.01
C THR A 281 17.14 -16.05 -6.83
N VAL A 282 17.66 -14.90 -7.26
CA VAL A 282 16.96 -13.61 -7.11
C VAL A 282 16.60 -12.97 -8.44
N LEU A 283 15.55 -12.13 -8.46
CA LEU A 283 15.26 -11.24 -9.57
C LEU A 283 16.15 -9.99 -9.49
N VAL A 284 16.68 -9.54 -10.63
CA VAL A 284 17.36 -8.25 -10.77
C VAL A 284 16.56 -7.40 -11.77
N ALA A 285 15.63 -6.58 -11.27
CA ALA A 285 14.65 -5.85 -12.07
C ALA A 285 15.27 -4.70 -12.88
N SER A 286 16.45 -4.22 -12.47
CA SER A 286 17.24 -3.25 -13.22
C SER A 286 17.95 -3.85 -14.44
N SER A 287 18.26 -5.15 -14.40
CA SER A 287 18.77 -5.90 -15.54
C SER A 287 17.61 -6.40 -16.40
N ARG A 288 17.56 -6.00 -17.67
CA ARG A 288 16.40 -6.26 -18.55
C ARG A 288 16.82 -6.84 -19.88
N VAL A 289 16.20 -7.96 -20.26
CA VAL A 289 16.50 -8.66 -21.52
C VAL A 289 15.20 -9.02 -22.25
N VAL A 290 15.19 -8.94 -23.57
CA VAL A 290 13.98 -9.17 -24.39
C VAL A 290 13.90 -10.63 -24.83
N GLN A 291 12.77 -11.29 -24.54
CA GLN A 291 12.51 -12.68 -24.91
C GLN A 291 11.12 -12.78 -25.58
N PRO A 292 11.06 -13.06 -26.89
CA PRO A 292 9.84 -13.50 -27.55
C PRO A 292 9.35 -14.81 -26.91
N ARG A 293 8.04 -14.91 -26.62
CA ARG A 293 7.44 -16.06 -25.90
C ARG A 293 7.72 -17.39 -26.59
N GLU A 294 8.72 -18.15 -26.15
CA GLU A 294 9.00 -19.49 -26.70
C GLU A 294 9.49 -20.54 -25.70
N ASP A 295 9.66 -20.24 -24.41
CA ASP A 295 10.12 -21.28 -23.46
C ASP A 295 8.98 -21.86 -22.63
N GLY A 296 8.98 -23.20 -22.54
CA GLY A 296 8.04 -23.96 -21.72
C GLY A 296 8.24 -23.74 -20.22
N PRO A 297 7.26 -24.12 -19.39
CA PRO A 297 7.36 -23.98 -17.95
C PRO A 297 8.55 -24.78 -17.39
N PRO A 298 9.17 -24.33 -16.28
CA PRO A 298 10.22 -25.11 -15.65
C PRO A 298 9.70 -26.50 -15.25
N SER A 299 10.57 -27.51 -15.34
CA SER A 299 10.22 -28.94 -15.16
C SER A 299 10.01 -29.37 -13.70
N GLU A 300 9.94 -28.43 -12.77
CA GLU A 300 9.99 -28.72 -11.33
C GLU A 300 8.60 -28.73 -10.68
N PRO A 301 8.36 -29.62 -9.69
CA PRO A 301 7.04 -29.76 -9.09
C PRO A 301 6.66 -28.55 -8.22
N ALA A 302 5.36 -28.27 -8.14
CA ALA A 302 4.81 -27.33 -7.19
C ALA A 302 4.94 -27.89 -5.76
N THR A 303 5.57 -27.12 -4.87
CA THR A 303 5.66 -27.42 -3.43
C THR A 303 4.92 -26.35 -2.63
N PRO A 304 4.43 -26.64 -1.41
CA PRO A 304 3.77 -25.63 -0.57
C PRO A 304 4.63 -24.38 -0.33
N ALA A 305 5.95 -24.55 -0.21
CA ALA A 305 6.88 -23.43 -0.08
C ALA A 305 6.86 -22.52 -1.32
N ARG A 306 6.86 -23.09 -2.52
CA ARG A 306 6.84 -22.32 -3.78
C ARG A 306 5.53 -21.60 -4.04
N LEU A 307 4.41 -22.22 -3.67
CA LEU A 307 3.09 -21.58 -3.69
C LEU A 307 3.09 -20.36 -2.76
N SER A 308 3.57 -20.53 -1.52
CA SER A 308 3.66 -19.44 -0.54
C SER A 308 4.58 -18.31 -1.01
N THR A 309 5.78 -18.63 -1.53
CA THR A 309 6.68 -17.62 -2.10
C THR A 309 6.02 -16.88 -3.26
N THR A 310 5.29 -17.57 -4.15
CA THR A 310 4.56 -16.93 -5.26
C THR A 310 3.51 -15.94 -4.74
N GLN A 311 2.71 -16.35 -3.75
CA GLN A 311 1.69 -15.48 -3.13
C GLN A 311 2.32 -14.23 -2.47
N GLN A 312 3.46 -14.39 -1.79
CA GLN A 312 4.18 -13.27 -1.18
C GLN A 312 4.70 -12.29 -2.24
N LEU A 313 5.24 -12.79 -3.35
CA LEU A 313 5.71 -11.95 -4.44
C LEU A 313 4.55 -11.19 -5.10
N LEU A 314 3.41 -11.83 -5.37
CA LEU A 314 2.21 -11.16 -5.90
C LEU A 314 1.72 -10.05 -4.95
N GLY A 315 1.64 -10.33 -3.65
CA GLY A 315 1.26 -9.33 -2.65
C GLY A 315 2.18 -8.11 -2.62
N ARG A 316 3.50 -8.30 -2.78
CA ARG A 316 4.48 -7.21 -2.89
C ARG A 316 4.31 -6.41 -4.18
N ALA A 317 3.94 -7.07 -5.27
CA ALA A 317 3.60 -6.44 -6.54
C ALA A 317 2.20 -5.77 -6.52
N GLY A 318 1.45 -5.87 -5.41
CA GLY A 318 0.13 -5.24 -5.28
C GLY A 318 -1.01 -6.05 -5.92
N TYR A 319 -0.84 -7.37 -6.05
CA TYR A 319 -1.83 -8.29 -6.61
C TYR A 319 -2.20 -9.37 -5.60
N ASP A 320 -3.45 -9.84 -5.65
CA ASP A 320 -3.91 -10.99 -4.86
C ASP A 320 -3.55 -12.34 -5.52
N GLU A 321 -4.00 -13.45 -4.92
CA GLU A 321 -3.73 -14.79 -5.44
C GLU A 321 -4.39 -15.08 -6.79
N ALA A 322 -5.45 -14.34 -7.14
CA ALA A 322 -6.10 -14.43 -8.44
C ALA A 322 -5.42 -13.55 -9.50
N GLY A 323 -4.42 -12.74 -9.11
CA GLY A 323 -3.75 -11.78 -9.97
C GLY A 323 -4.53 -10.46 -10.14
N GLU A 324 -5.50 -10.19 -9.28
CA GLU A 324 -6.28 -8.95 -9.31
C GLU A 324 -5.60 -7.84 -8.49
N PRO A 325 -5.65 -6.55 -8.91
CA PRO A 325 -5.06 -5.45 -8.16
C PRO A 325 -5.66 -5.32 -6.75
N ILE A 326 -4.79 -5.30 -5.73
CA ILE A 326 -5.19 -5.05 -4.35
C ILE A 326 -5.67 -3.60 -4.23
N ARG A 327 -6.93 -3.42 -3.83
CA ARG A 327 -7.49 -2.09 -3.52
C ARG A 327 -7.26 -1.75 -2.05
N VAL A 328 -6.47 -0.71 -1.80
CA VAL A 328 -6.29 -0.13 -0.46
C VAL A 328 -7.13 1.14 -0.36
N VAL A 329 -8.02 1.23 0.63
CA VAL A 329 -8.78 2.44 0.97
C VAL A 329 -8.12 3.07 2.19
N GLU A 330 -7.41 4.18 2.02
CA GLU A 330 -6.75 4.89 3.13
C GLU A 330 -7.71 5.90 3.79
N GLY A 331 -8.02 5.69 5.08
CA GLY A 331 -8.83 6.58 5.94
C GLY A 331 -9.63 5.82 7.00
N ARG A 332 -9.99 6.47 8.13
CA ARG A 332 -11.02 5.91 9.04
C ARG A 332 -12.34 5.92 8.27
N PRO A 333 -13.03 4.78 8.12
CA PRO A 333 -14.24 4.74 7.30
C PRO A 333 -15.32 5.64 7.93
N ALA A 334 -16.07 6.34 7.08
CA ALA A 334 -17.18 7.17 7.51
C ALA A 334 -18.40 6.28 7.76
N LEU A 335 -18.67 5.97 9.03
CA LEU A 335 -19.80 5.13 9.41
C LEU A 335 -21.06 5.98 9.60
N ARG A 336 -22.21 5.35 9.39
CA ARG A 336 -23.54 5.88 9.71
C ARG A 336 -23.96 5.39 11.10
N TRP A 337 -24.14 6.33 12.02
CA TRP A 337 -24.48 6.11 13.42
C TRP A 337 -25.94 6.49 13.69
N ALA A 338 -26.64 5.63 14.43
CA ALA A 338 -27.87 5.98 15.14
C ALA A 338 -27.59 6.03 16.65
N LEU A 339 -27.92 7.15 17.30
CA LEU A 339 -27.87 7.30 18.75
C LEU A 339 -29.29 7.18 19.32
N ASP A 340 -29.62 6.04 19.91
CA ASP A 340 -30.92 5.83 20.53
C ASP A 340 -30.93 6.43 21.95
N ILE A 341 -31.88 7.32 22.22
CA ILE A 341 -32.07 7.96 23.54
C ILE A 341 -33.47 7.72 24.10
N ALA A 342 -33.65 7.87 25.42
CA ALA A 342 -34.95 7.71 26.06
C ALA A 342 -35.86 8.95 25.94
N ALA A 343 -35.31 10.13 25.64
CA ALA A 343 -36.10 11.36 25.55
C ALA A 343 -37.13 11.31 24.40
N PRO A 344 -38.44 11.51 24.66
CA PRO A 344 -39.48 11.53 23.61
C PRO A 344 -39.32 12.69 22.62
N ALA A 345 -39.73 12.50 21.37
CA ALA A 345 -39.70 13.56 20.37
C ALA A 345 -40.65 14.74 20.77
N GLY A 346 -40.19 15.97 20.55
CA GLY A 346 -40.95 17.18 20.90
C GLY A 346 -40.87 17.54 22.39
N ILE A 347 -41.66 16.86 23.24
CA ILE A 347 -41.71 17.20 24.67
C ILE A 347 -40.41 16.90 25.41
N GLY A 348 -39.60 15.94 24.95
CA GLY A 348 -38.31 15.60 25.54
C GLY A 348 -37.21 16.64 25.32
N GLY A 349 -37.52 17.79 24.70
CA GLY A 349 -36.56 18.87 24.46
C GLY A 349 -35.91 19.47 25.72
N HIS A 350 -36.44 19.18 26.92
CA HIS A 350 -35.89 19.60 28.20
C HIS A 350 -35.07 18.51 28.92
N TRP A 351 -34.95 17.32 28.33
CA TRP A 351 -34.25 16.18 28.94
C TRP A 351 -32.75 16.27 28.65
N GLY A 352 -31.94 15.94 29.66
CA GLY A 352 -30.48 15.93 29.54
C GLY A 352 -29.98 15.00 28.44
N ASP A 353 -30.63 13.85 28.25
CA ASP A 353 -30.28 12.81 27.27
C ASP A 353 -30.19 13.36 25.84
N LEU A 354 -31.08 14.27 25.45
CA LEU A 354 -31.04 14.88 24.12
C LEU A 354 -29.80 15.75 23.93
N HIS A 355 -29.44 16.55 24.94
CA HIS A 355 -28.25 17.40 24.90
C HIS A 355 -26.97 16.56 24.95
N PHE A 356 -26.98 15.49 25.74
CA PHE A 356 -25.90 14.51 25.82
C PHE A 356 -25.66 13.86 24.44
N ALA A 357 -26.72 13.36 23.80
CA ALA A 357 -26.64 12.73 22.48
C ALA A 357 -26.22 13.69 21.38
N ARG A 358 -26.67 14.95 21.42
CA ARG A 358 -26.24 15.98 20.45
C ARG A 358 -24.75 16.30 20.58
N SER A 359 -24.25 16.46 21.81
CA SER A 359 -22.82 16.71 22.05
C SER A 359 -21.95 15.54 21.59
N LEU A 360 -22.42 14.30 21.79
CA LEU A 360 -21.77 13.11 21.26
C LEU A 360 -21.84 13.04 19.72
N ALA A 361 -22.98 13.38 19.13
CA ALA A 361 -23.15 13.41 17.69
C ALA A 361 -22.22 14.42 17.02
N ASP A 362 -22.08 15.61 17.60
CA ASP A 362 -21.14 16.64 17.13
C ASP A 362 -19.69 16.16 17.24
N ALA A 363 -19.33 15.48 18.34
CA ALA A 363 -17.99 14.90 18.54
C ALA A 363 -17.67 13.78 17.53
N LEU A 364 -18.62 12.86 17.29
CA LEU A 364 -18.49 11.84 16.24
C LEU A 364 -18.43 12.49 14.84
N GLY A 365 -19.18 13.56 14.60
CA GLY A 365 -19.13 14.35 13.37
C GLY A 365 -17.75 14.96 13.11
N ARG A 366 -17.06 15.46 14.14
CA ARG A 366 -15.66 15.93 14.05
C ARG A 366 -14.69 14.81 13.66
N LEU A 367 -15.03 13.55 13.95
CA LEU A 367 -14.29 12.36 13.50
C LEU A 367 -14.73 11.86 12.10
N GLY A 368 -15.50 12.66 11.35
CA GLY A 368 -15.94 12.34 10.00
C GLY A 368 -17.11 11.35 9.91
N GLN A 369 -17.83 11.13 11.01
CA GLN A 369 -18.95 10.18 11.05
C GLN A 369 -20.28 10.85 10.70
N TRP A 370 -21.22 10.08 10.16
CA TRP A 370 -22.59 10.53 9.89
C TRP A 370 -23.48 10.11 11.04
N VAL A 371 -24.11 11.05 11.75
CA VAL A 371 -24.83 10.72 12.99
C VAL A 371 -26.27 11.19 12.94
N THR A 372 -27.19 10.32 13.35
CA THR A 372 -28.60 10.63 13.60
C THR A 372 -28.93 10.34 15.05
N VAL A 373 -29.68 11.22 15.72
CA VAL A 373 -30.21 10.97 17.06
C VAL A 373 -31.65 10.46 16.92
N ASP A 374 -31.92 9.28 17.45
CA ASP A 374 -33.22 8.63 17.39
C ASP A 374 -33.94 8.67 18.75
N HIS A 375 -35.11 9.30 18.72
CA HIS A 375 -36.09 9.29 19.80
C HIS A 375 -36.90 7.98 19.77
N PRO A 376 -37.55 7.55 20.87
CA PRO A 376 -38.39 6.36 20.88
C PRO A 376 -39.35 6.26 19.68
N GLU A 377 -39.93 7.38 19.23
CA GLU A 377 -40.86 7.46 18.10
C GLU A 377 -40.18 7.36 16.73
N THR A 378 -38.91 7.76 16.62
CA THR A 378 -38.16 7.74 15.34
C THR A 378 -37.30 6.51 15.16
N ARG A 379 -37.18 5.66 16.19
CA ARG A 379 -36.44 4.39 16.13
C ARG A 379 -36.89 3.47 15.00
N GLY A 380 -38.12 3.59 14.49
CA GLY A 380 -38.64 2.80 13.37
C GLY A 380 -38.42 3.40 11.97
N ARG A 381 -37.60 4.45 11.81
CA ARG A 381 -37.43 5.14 10.52
C ARG A 381 -36.92 4.21 9.41
N ALA A 382 -37.42 4.40 8.18
CA ALA A 382 -37.09 3.54 7.04
C ALA A 382 -35.59 3.51 6.71
N SER A 383 -34.86 4.60 6.95
CA SER A 383 -33.42 4.68 6.70
C SER A 383 -32.56 3.93 7.74
N ARG A 384 -33.16 3.40 8.81
CA ARG A 384 -32.41 2.75 9.90
C ARG A 384 -31.71 1.45 9.48
N SER A 385 -32.18 0.81 8.40
CA SER A 385 -31.50 -0.33 7.78
C SER A 385 -30.17 0.02 7.12
N THR A 386 -29.87 1.31 6.93
CA THR A 386 -28.62 1.78 6.32
C THR A 386 -27.56 2.18 7.34
N ASP A 387 -27.87 2.12 8.63
CA ASP A 387 -26.93 2.48 9.68
C ASP A 387 -25.89 1.36 9.88
N ASP A 388 -24.64 1.76 10.07
CA ASP A 388 -23.51 0.85 10.32
C ASP A 388 -23.36 0.53 11.81
N VAL A 389 -23.73 1.48 12.67
CA VAL A 389 -23.58 1.41 14.12
C VAL A 389 -24.82 1.96 14.79
N VAL A 390 -25.32 1.25 15.79
CA VAL A 390 -26.36 1.73 16.71
C VAL A 390 -25.75 1.82 18.10
N LEU A 391 -25.76 3.02 18.69
CA LEU A 391 -25.40 3.23 20.09
C LEU A 391 -26.66 3.52 20.89
N THR A 392 -27.01 2.61 21.79
CA THR A 392 -28.05 2.87 22.79
C THR A 392 -27.45 3.60 23.98
N ILE A 393 -27.82 4.86 24.16
CA ILE A 393 -27.52 5.63 25.38
C ILE A 393 -28.60 5.26 26.38
N ARG A 394 -28.29 4.27 27.22
CA ARG A 394 -29.25 3.58 28.09
C ARG A 394 -29.49 4.41 29.35
N GLY A 395 -30.62 5.12 29.32
CA GLY A 395 -31.20 5.89 30.43
C GLY A 395 -32.26 5.08 31.18
N LEU A 396 -33.55 5.44 31.02
CA LEU A 396 -34.69 4.73 31.62
C LEU A 396 -35.17 3.53 30.81
N ASP A 397 -35.19 3.64 29.48
CA ASP A 397 -35.79 2.62 28.61
C ASP A 397 -34.77 1.61 28.08
N ALA A 398 -35.10 0.32 28.19
CA ALA A 398 -34.41 -0.73 27.47
C ALA A 398 -34.74 -0.67 25.97
N VAL A 399 -33.72 -0.88 25.14
CA VAL A 399 -33.86 -0.90 23.69
C VAL A 399 -33.35 -2.22 23.18
N ALA A 400 -34.07 -2.85 22.25
CA ALA A 400 -33.58 -4.08 21.64
C ALA A 400 -32.50 -3.75 20.58
N PRO A 401 -31.39 -4.50 20.51
CA PRO A 401 -30.40 -4.35 19.46
C PRO A 401 -30.99 -4.69 18.08
N GLN A 402 -30.42 -4.12 17.04
CA GLN A 402 -30.88 -4.27 15.66
C GLN A 402 -30.04 -5.33 14.91
N PRO A 403 -30.67 -6.22 14.12
CA PRO A 403 -29.94 -7.11 13.22
C PRO A 403 -29.20 -6.34 12.12
N GLY A 404 -27.93 -6.66 11.88
CA GLY A 404 -27.10 -6.05 10.82
C GLY A 404 -25.97 -5.15 11.35
N PRO A 405 -26.26 -3.96 11.94
CA PRO A 405 -25.24 -3.05 12.42
C PRO A 405 -24.47 -3.60 13.62
N VAL A 406 -23.37 -2.94 13.98
CA VAL A 406 -22.74 -3.11 15.30
C VAL A 406 -23.60 -2.41 16.34
N ASN A 407 -24.00 -3.13 17.38
CA ASN A 407 -24.83 -2.60 18.47
C ASN A 407 -23.96 -2.35 19.71
N LEU A 408 -23.84 -1.09 20.09
CA LEU A 408 -23.14 -0.66 21.30
C LEU A 408 -24.17 -0.26 22.36
N LEU A 409 -23.95 -0.67 23.60
CA LEU A 409 -24.72 -0.25 24.76
C LEU A 409 -23.87 0.67 25.62
N TRP A 410 -24.40 1.82 26.04
CA TRP A 410 -23.77 2.68 27.04
C TRP A 410 -24.77 2.99 28.16
N VAL A 411 -24.62 2.31 29.28
CA VAL A 411 -25.42 2.52 30.50
C VAL A 411 -24.95 3.80 31.18
N ILE A 412 -25.79 4.83 31.19
CA ILE A 412 -25.45 6.14 31.77
C ILE A 412 -26.16 6.42 33.10
N SER A 413 -27.27 5.72 33.39
CA SER A 413 -28.06 5.88 34.62
C SER A 413 -28.91 4.62 34.88
N HIS A 414 -29.57 4.56 36.03
CA HIS A 414 -30.47 3.48 36.43
C HIS A 414 -29.86 2.07 36.32
N PRO A 415 -28.64 1.84 36.86
CA PRO A 415 -27.95 0.56 36.78
C PRO A 415 -28.71 -0.63 37.41
N GLU A 416 -29.63 -0.37 38.32
CA GLU A 416 -30.51 -1.34 38.98
C GLU A 416 -31.48 -2.02 38.00
N ASP A 417 -31.86 -1.33 36.94
CA ASP A 417 -32.81 -1.82 35.93
C ASP A 417 -32.11 -2.59 34.80
N VAL A 418 -30.77 -2.62 34.78
CA VAL A 418 -29.98 -3.27 33.73
C VAL A 418 -29.67 -4.72 34.09
N THR A 419 -29.91 -5.62 33.14
CA THR A 419 -29.69 -7.06 33.34
C THR A 419 -28.52 -7.60 32.51
N GLY A 420 -27.91 -8.70 32.97
CA GLY A 420 -26.89 -9.40 32.19
C GLY A 420 -27.40 -9.90 30.84
N ALA A 421 -28.68 -10.29 30.75
CA ALA A 421 -29.31 -10.70 29.49
C ALA A 421 -29.43 -9.53 28.49
N GLU A 422 -29.74 -8.34 28.98
CA GLU A 422 -29.74 -7.12 28.17
C GLU A 422 -28.34 -6.80 27.66
N CYS A 423 -27.33 -6.73 28.54
CA CYS A 423 -25.95 -6.46 28.13
C CYS A 423 -25.41 -7.50 27.13
N ALA A 424 -25.74 -8.78 27.31
CA ALA A 424 -25.33 -9.86 26.42
C ALA A 424 -25.95 -9.81 25.02
N ALA A 425 -27.05 -9.07 24.84
CA ALA A 425 -27.69 -8.90 23.54
C ALA A 425 -26.91 -7.92 22.63
N TYR A 426 -26.05 -7.08 23.20
CA TYR A 426 -25.24 -6.10 22.48
C TYR A 426 -23.85 -6.65 22.15
N ASP A 427 -23.22 -6.07 21.13
CA ASP A 427 -21.86 -6.47 20.73
C ASP A 427 -20.80 -5.99 21.71
N VAL A 428 -20.99 -4.79 22.25
CA VAL A 428 -20.11 -4.19 23.25
C VAL A 428 -20.96 -3.43 24.26
N ALA A 429 -20.72 -3.69 25.55
CA ALA A 429 -21.37 -2.99 26.64
C ALA A 429 -20.37 -2.07 27.37
N PHE A 430 -20.79 -0.82 27.53
CA PHE A 430 -20.13 0.19 28.33
C PHE A 430 -21.03 0.65 29.47
N ALA A 431 -20.45 1.10 30.58
CA ALA A 431 -21.21 1.71 31.66
C ALA A 431 -20.46 2.84 32.36
N ALA A 432 -21.21 3.83 32.83
CA ALA A 432 -20.66 5.03 33.46
C ALA A 432 -20.18 4.84 34.91
N GLY A 433 -20.45 3.69 35.53
CA GLY A 433 -19.93 3.32 36.86
C GLY A 433 -18.77 2.34 36.77
N THR A 434 -17.57 2.74 37.21
CA THR A 434 -16.35 1.89 37.16
C THR A 434 -16.47 0.66 38.05
N ALA A 435 -16.87 0.84 39.31
CA ALA A 435 -17.03 -0.26 40.26
C ALA A 435 -18.15 -1.22 39.83
N TRP A 436 -19.29 -0.67 39.41
CA TRP A 436 -20.41 -1.44 38.87
C TRP A 436 -20.00 -2.28 37.66
N SER A 437 -19.31 -1.67 36.69
CA SER A 437 -18.83 -2.37 35.49
C SER A 437 -17.95 -3.57 35.85
N ALA A 438 -17.01 -3.39 36.78
CA ALA A 438 -16.12 -4.46 37.23
C ALA A 438 -16.86 -5.55 38.01
N HIS A 439 -17.82 -5.17 38.87
CA HIS A 439 -18.62 -6.12 39.65
C HIS A 439 -19.52 -6.95 38.75
N ARG A 440 -20.33 -6.30 37.91
CA ARG A 440 -21.27 -6.97 36.99
C ARG A 440 -20.57 -7.78 35.92
N SER A 441 -19.38 -7.35 35.46
CA SER A 441 -18.60 -8.16 34.52
C SER A 441 -18.23 -9.52 35.11
N ARG A 442 -17.82 -9.55 36.39
CA ARG A 442 -17.48 -10.80 37.09
C ARG A 442 -18.71 -11.64 37.38
N GLU A 443 -19.78 -11.01 37.83
CA GLU A 443 -21.03 -11.69 38.22
C GLU A 443 -21.72 -12.33 37.00
N TRP A 444 -21.80 -11.60 35.89
CA TRP A 444 -22.52 -12.06 34.68
C TRP A 444 -21.63 -12.79 33.68
N GLY A 445 -20.31 -12.79 33.88
CA GLY A 445 -19.37 -13.45 32.97
C GLY A 445 -19.29 -12.79 31.59
N LEU A 446 -19.61 -11.50 31.50
CA LEU A 446 -19.63 -10.71 30.26
C LEU A 446 -18.76 -9.46 30.45
N PRO A 447 -17.91 -9.07 29.48
CA PRO A 447 -17.15 -7.83 29.60
C PRO A 447 -18.05 -6.59 29.52
N ILE A 448 -18.03 -5.76 30.56
CA ILE A 448 -18.60 -4.42 30.59
C ILE A 448 -17.46 -3.43 30.81
N THR A 449 -17.23 -2.55 29.84
CA THR A 449 -16.10 -1.62 29.86
C THR A 449 -16.51 -0.31 30.55
N PRO A 450 -15.78 0.16 31.58
CA PRO A 450 -16.02 1.48 32.15
C PRO A 450 -15.90 2.59 31.10
N LEU A 451 -16.93 3.42 30.99
CA LEU A 451 -16.97 4.61 30.15
C LEU A 451 -17.81 5.66 30.86
N LEU A 452 -17.17 6.48 31.69
CA LEU A 452 -17.85 7.50 32.48
C LEU A 452 -18.56 8.52 31.61
N GLN A 453 -19.58 9.17 32.15
CA GLN A 453 -20.15 10.39 31.55
C GLN A 453 -19.06 11.47 31.37
N CYS A 454 -19.39 12.56 30.69
CA CYS A 454 -18.41 13.46 30.12
C CYS A 454 -18.99 14.86 29.86
N THR A 455 -18.14 15.81 29.51
CA THR A 455 -18.55 17.18 29.22
C THR A 455 -18.33 17.59 27.76
N ASP A 456 -19.06 18.61 27.32
CA ASP A 456 -18.86 19.28 26.03
C ASP A 456 -18.01 20.54 26.23
N PRO A 457 -16.70 20.52 25.91
CA PRO A 457 -15.82 21.66 26.12
C PRO A 457 -16.18 22.87 25.23
N THR A 458 -17.02 22.69 24.21
CA THR A 458 -17.52 23.79 23.39
C THR A 458 -18.65 24.57 24.08
N ARG A 459 -19.25 23.99 25.13
CA ARG A 459 -20.37 24.56 25.90
C ARG A 459 -20.03 24.83 27.37
N PHE A 460 -19.11 24.06 27.94
CA PHE A 460 -18.73 24.14 29.35
C PHE A 460 -17.23 24.40 29.44
N HIS A 461 -16.88 25.67 29.69
CA HIS A 461 -15.49 26.08 29.88
C HIS A 461 -15.41 27.34 30.76
N PRO A 462 -14.27 27.62 31.43
CA PRO A 462 -14.19 28.66 32.46
C PRO A 462 -14.34 30.09 31.93
N GLY A 463 -14.07 30.30 30.64
CA GLY A 463 -14.14 31.62 29.98
C GLY A 463 -15.56 32.17 29.74
N LEU A 464 -16.62 31.51 30.21
CA LEU A 464 -18.01 31.89 29.91
C LEU A 464 -18.57 33.00 30.80
N ALA A 465 -18.08 33.12 32.03
CA ALA A 465 -18.42 34.17 32.98
C ALA A 465 -17.27 34.36 34.00
N ALA A 466 -17.22 35.52 34.64
CA ALA A 466 -16.34 35.71 35.79
C ALA A 466 -16.88 34.93 37.01
N PRO A 467 -16.04 34.20 37.76
CA PRO A 467 -16.48 33.48 38.96
C PRO A 467 -17.14 34.41 39.98
N ASP A 468 -18.07 33.85 40.78
CA ASP A 468 -18.73 34.56 41.88
C ASP A 468 -19.55 35.80 41.45
N THR A 469 -19.97 35.88 40.18
CA THR A 469 -20.83 36.97 39.65
C THR A 469 -22.31 36.60 39.53
N GLY A 470 -22.64 35.31 39.64
CA GLY A 470 -23.99 34.77 39.60
C GLY A 470 -24.56 34.46 40.98
N PRO A 471 -25.54 33.53 41.07
CA PRO A 471 -26.10 33.07 42.33
C PRO A 471 -25.04 32.55 43.31
N ARG A 472 -25.23 32.79 44.61
CA ARG A 472 -24.35 32.24 45.65
C ARG A 472 -24.35 30.71 45.61
N LEU A 473 -25.53 30.10 45.71
CA LEU A 473 -25.72 28.66 45.51
C LEU A 473 -26.63 28.43 44.32
N LEU A 474 -26.22 27.52 43.42
CA LEU A 474 -26.96 27.20 42.22
C LEU A 474 -27.29 25.71 42.17
N PHE A 475 -28.56 25.39 41.92
CA PHE A 475 -28.98 24.04 41.57
C PHE A 475 -29.85 24.05 40.31
N VAL A 476 -29.47 23.23 39.32
CA VAL A 476 -30.21 23.08 38.07
C VAL A 476 -30.59 21.62 37.87
N GLY A 477 -31.86 21.30 38.10
CA GLY A 477 -32.41 19.96 37.92
C GLY A 477 -33.84 19.83 38.43
N GLY A 478 -34.65 18.98 37.81
CA GLY A 478 -36.00 18.69 38.29
C GLY A 478 -36.01 17.96 39.64
N SER A 479 -37.16 17.98 40.31
CA SER A 479 -37.37 17.31 41.60
C SER A 479 -37.41 15.79 41.50
N ARG A 480 -37.72 15.25 40.32
CA ARG A 480 -37.96 13.81 40.10
C ARG A 480 -39.14 13.28 40.95
N GLY A 481 -40.05 14.16 41.36
CA GLY A 481 -41.18 13.80 42.22
C GLY A 481 -40.80 13.58 43.68
N VAL A 482 -39.58 13.92 44.09
CA VAL A 482 -39.11 13.79 45.48
C VAL A 482 -38.40 15.06 45.95
N LEU A 483 -38.36 15.28 47.28
CA LEU A 483 -37.49 16.29 47.84
C LEU A 483 -36.05 15.78 47.83
N ARG A 484 -35.24 16.29 46.90
CA ARG A 484 -33.85 15.84 46.71
C ARG A 484 -32.96 16.20 47.91
N PRO A 485 -32.02 15.33 48.32
CA PRO A 485 -31.22 15.52 49.54
C PRO A 485 -30.51 16.88 49.63
N VAL A 486 -29.90 17.33 48.54
CA VAL A 486 -29.15 18.61 48.52
C VAL A 486 -30.07 19.83 48.67
N VAL A 487 -31.28 19.77 48.10
CA VAL A 487 -32.29 20.84 48.25
C VAL A 487 -32.92 20.79 49.64
N ALA A 488 -33.12 19.59 50.21
CA ALA A 488 -33.56 19.43 51.60
C ALA A 488 -32.57 20.06 52.58
N ALA A 489 -31.27 19.78 52.41
CA ALA A 489 -30.21 20.35 53.23
C ALA A 489 -30.10 21.87 53.08
N ALA A 490 -30.22 22.40 51.85
CA ALA A 490 -30.28 23.84 51.60
C ALA A 490 -31.46 24.50 52.33
N ARG A 491 -32.65 23.87 52.29
CA ARG A 491 -33.83 24.35 52.99
C ARG A 491 -33.66 24.34 54.51
N GLU A 492 -33.15 23.24 55.06
CA GLU A 492 -32.97 23.07 56.51
C GLU A 492 -31.92 24.04 57.07
N THR A 493 -30.90 24.36 56.29
CA THR A 493 -29.85 25.32 56.67
C THR A 493 -30.21 26.78 56.37
N GLY A 494 -31.33 27.03 55.68
CA GLY A 494 -31.73 28.37 55.26
C GLY A 494 -30.76 29.01 54.27
N ALA A 495 -30.13 28.19 53.43
CA ALA A 495 -29.11 28.63 52.49
C ALA A 495 -29.70 29.43 51.31
N ASP A 496 -28.96 30.42 50.81
CA ASP A 496 -29.34 31.26 49.67
C ASP A 496 -29.24 30.50 48.34
N LEU A 497 -30.26 29.67 48.08
CA LEU A 497 -30.34 28.78 46.93
C LEU A 497 -31.15 29.38 45.78
N THR A 498 -30.50 29.51 44.63
CA THR A 498 -31.18 29.70 43.35
C THR A 498 -31.45 28.35 42.69
N LEU A 499 -32.72 28.03 42.51
CA LEU A 499 -33.21 26.73 42.06
C LEU A 499 -33.89 26.82 40.68
N TYR A 500 -33.36 26.10 39.69
CA TYR A 500 -33.98 25.90 38.38
C TYR A 500 -34.43 24.44 38.20
N GLY A 501 -35.66 24.24 37.74
CA GLY A 501 -36.17 22.91 37.39
C GLY A 501 -37.68 22.77 37.54
N THR A 502 -38.22 21.67 37.02
CA THR A 502 -39.64 21.33 37.12
C THR A 502 -39.94 20.53 38.40
N GLY A 503 -41.21 20.57 38.82
CA GLY A 503 -41.73 19.74 39.92
C GLY A 503 -41.35 20.20 41.32
N TRP A 504 -40.89 21.44 41.49
CA TRP A 504 -40.45 21.98 42.79
C TRP A 504 -41.50 22.76 43.57
N ALA A 505 -42.61 23.17 42.94
CA ALA A 505 -43.55 24.14 43.50
C ALA A 505 -44.07 23.79 44.91
N GLU A 506 -44.19 22.50 45.25
CA GLU A 506 -44.64 22.04 46.57
C GLU A 506 -43.56 22.16 47.66
N TRP A 507 -42.28 22.10 47.29
CA TRP A 507 -41.15 22.11 48.22
C TRP A 507 -40.40 23.44 48.26
N TRP A 508 -40.42 24.18 47.15
CA TRP A 508 -39.71 25.43 46.94
C TRP A 508 -40.52 26.33 46.00
N PRO A 509 -41.39 27.21 46.52
CA PRO A 509 -42.29 28.01 45.68
C PRO A 509 -41.55 29.05 44.83
N ASP A 510 -40.40 29.54 45.30
CA ASP A 510 -39.62 30.59 44.64
C ASP A 510 -38.56 30.00 43.69
N VAL A 511 -38.97 29.11 42.78
CA VAL A 511 -38.07 28.62 41.72
C VAL A 511 -37.72 29.73 40.74
N ALA A 512 -36.44 29.86 40.41
CA ALA A 512 -35.92 30.89 39.51
C ALA A 512 -36.35 30.67 38.04
N GLY A 513 -36.69 29.43 37.69
CA GLY A 513 -37.25 29.06 36.39
C GLY A 513 -37.47 27.55 36.31
N THR A 514 -38.32 27.13 35.36
CA THR A 514 -38.61 25.70 35.16
C THR A 514 -37.53 24.97 34.37
N SER A 515 -36.70 25.71 33.62
CA SER A 515 -35.53 25.20 32.91
C SER A 515 -34.53 26.33 32.64
N VAL A 516 -33.32 25.95 32.23
CA VAL A 516 -32.28 26.85 31.69
C VAL A 516 -32.02 26.43 30.25
N PRO A 517 -31.98 27.35 29.27
CA PRO A 517 -31.50 27.01 27.92
C PRO A 517 -30.11 26.38 28.00
N ASN A 518 -29.89 25.24 27.35
CA ASN A 518 -28.64 24.48 27.49
C ASN A 518 -27.38 25.29 27.11
N GLU A 519 -27.50 26.22 26.15
CA GLU A 519 -26.44 27.14 25.73
C GLU A 519 -26.04 28.16 26.82
N GLU A 520 -26.94 28.45 27.76
CA GLU A 520 -26.72 29.38 28.87
C GLU A 520 -26.19 28.69 30.14
N LEU A 521 -26.29 27.35 30.20
CA LEU A 521 -25.98 26.59 31.40
C LEU A 521 -24.50 26.69 31.80
N GLY A 522 -23.59 26.65 30.84
CA GLY A 522 -22.15 26.80 31.10
C GLY A 522 -21.81 28.16 31.72
N ARG A 523 -22.47 29.23 31.28
CA ARG A 523 -22.32 30.58 31.84
C ARG A 523 -22.82 30.64 33.28
N LEU A 524 -23.97 30.01 33.58
CA LEU A 524 -24.49 29.94 34.94
C LEU A 524 -23.53 29.17 35.87
N TYR A 525 -22.99 28.03 35.43
CA TYR A 525 -22.02 27.27 36.23
C TYR A 525 -20.73 28.04 36.46
N ALA A 526 -20.17 28.68 35.42
CA ALA A 526 -18.93 29.46 35.54
C ALA A 526 -19.09 30.67 36.48
N GLY A 527 -20.27 31.29 36.52
CA GLY A 527 -20.55 32.46 37.35
C GLY A 527 -21.03 32.16 38.77
N ALA A 528 -21.52 30.95 39.07
CA ALA A 528 -22.06 30.61 40.38
C ALA A 528 -20.98 30.59 41.47
N GLY A 529 -21.35 30.94 42.70
CA GLY A 529 -20.46 30.84 43.84
C GLY A 529 -20.13 29.40 44.21
N LEU A 530 -21.16 28.55 44.25
CA LEU A 530 -21.09 27.11 44.43
C LEU A 530 -22.23 26.43 43.66
N VAL A 531 -21.87 25.47 42.80
CA VAL A 531 -22.83 24.58 42.14
C VAL A 531 -23.13 23.40 43.06
N LEU A 532 -24.42 23.09 43.21
CA LEU A 532 -24.90 21.98 44.01
C LEU A 532 -25.27 20.80 43.10
N ASN A 533 -24.92 19.59 43.53
CA ASN A 533 -25.20 18.36 42.82
C ASN A 533 -25.65 17.24 43.76
N ASP A 534 -26.51 16.37 43.25
CA ASP A 534 -26.90 15.11 43.87
C ASP A 534 -27.35 14.10 42.81
N HIS A 535 -27.28 12.82 43.15
CA HIS A 535 -27.55 11.73 42.22
C HIS A 535 -28.91 11.09 42.51
N TRP A 536 -29.29 10.11 41.68
CA TRP A 536 -30.24 9.11 42.14
C TRP A 536 -29.53 8.16 43.11
N GLU A 537 -30.27 7.48 43.99
CA GLU A 537 -29.66 6.69 45.07
C GLU A 537 -28.89 5.47 44.55
N ASP A 538 -29.44 4.79 43.56
CA ASP A 538 -28.79 3.75 42.75
C ASP A 538 -27.50 4.27 42.10
N MET A 539 -27.56 5.41 41.40
CA MET A 539 -26.37 6.01 40.79
C MET A 539 -25.31 6.35 41.84
N ARG A 540 -25.71 6.88 43.00
CA ARG A 540 -24.81 7.25 44.09
C ARG A 540 -24.09 6.04 44.67
N THR A 541 -24.83 4.97 44.93
CA THR A 541 -24.30 3.75 45.57
C THR A 541 -23.48 2.90 44.62
N GLU A 542 -23.83 2.85 43.33
CA GLU A 542 -23.16 2.05 42.30
C GLU A 542 -22.04 2.80 41.56
N GLY A 543 -21.81 4.08 41.90
CA GLY A 543 -20.69 4.87 41.41
C GLY A 543 -20.87 5.49 40.02
N PHE A 544 -22.10 5.82 39.64
CA PHE A 544 -22.44 6.51 38.39
C PHE A 544 -22.36 8.03 38.59
N VAL A 545 -21.18 8.59 38.34
CA VAL A 545 -20.96 10.04 38.39
C VAL A 545 -21.75 10.73 37.26
N SER A 546 -22.63 11.66 37.62
CA SER A 546 -23.50 12.36 36.67
C SER A 546 -22.78 13.41 35.84
N ASN A 547 -23.34 13.73 34.67
CA ASN A 547 -22.85 14.76 33.76
C ASN A 547 -22.57 16.10 34.43
N ARG A 548 -23.42 16.51 35.39
CA ARG A 548 -23.32 17.81 36.07
C ARG A 548 -21.98 17.98 36.77
N VAL A 549 -21.40 16.90 37.28
CA VAL A 549 -20.07 16.93 37.90
C VAL A 549 -19.04 17.38 36.87
N PHE A 550 -19.01 16.72 35.71
CA PHE A 550 -18.06 17.04 34.64
C PHE A 550 -18.31 18.44 34.05
N ASP A 551 -19.57 18.81 33.80
CA ASP A 551 -19.93 20.13 33.25
C ASP A 551 -19.55 21.28 34.18
N ALA A 552 -19.84 21.16 35.49
CA ALA A 552 -19.51 22.19 36.46
C ALA A 552 -17.99 22.34 36.62
N LEU A 553 -17.25 21.22 36.71
CA LEU A 553 -15.80 21.24 36.81
C LEU A 553 -15.13 21.76 35.54
N ALA A 554 -15.65 21.45 34.36
CA ALA A 554 -15.17 22.00 33.09
C ALA A 554 -15.36 23.52 33.02
N CYS A 555 -16.43 24.06 33.64
CA CYS A 555 -16.61 25.50 33.82
C CYS A 555 -15.68 26.13 34.89
N GLY A 556 -14.84 25.33 35.58
CA GLY A 556 -14.00 25.81 36.68
C GLY A 556 -14.79 26.22 37.93
N ALA A 557 -16.01 25.71 38.07
CA ALA A 557 -16.90 26.04 39.19
C ALA A 557 -16.47 25.31 40.47
N ARG A 558 -16.82 25.90 41.63
CA ARG A 558 -16.86 25.13 42.89
C ARG A 558 -18.07 24.20 42.84
N LEU A 559 -17.91 22.96 43.27
CA LEU A 559 -18.96 21.94 43.23
C LEU A 559 -19.08 21.22 44.58
N LEU A 560 -20.30 21.16 45.12
CA LEU A 560 -20.65 20.29 46.25
C LEU A 560 -21.53 19.15 45.74
N SER A 561 -21.13 17.90 46.02
CA SER A 561 -21.90 16.71 45.65
C SER A 561 -22.25 15.86 46.86
N ASP A 562 -23.23 14.98 46.73
CA ASP A 562 -23.42 13.83 47.61
C ASP A 562 -22.28 12.80 47.50
N ASP A 563 -22.16 11.92 48.49
CA ASP A 563 -21.10 10.90 48.60
C ASP A 563 -21.37 9.72 47.63
N VAL A 564 -20.89 9.87 46.39
CA VAL A 564 -20.96 8.85 45.32
C VAL A 564 -19.76 7.91 45.41
N ALA A 565 -20.02 6.61 45.30
CA ALA A 565 -18.97 5.59 45.33
C ALA A 565 -17.93 5.83 44.21
N GLY A 566 -16.66 5.95 44.59
CA GLY A 566 -15.55 6.13 43.65
C GLY A 566 -15.42 7.54 43.06
N LEU A 567 -16.15 8.54 43.56
CA LEU A 567 -16.06 9.92 43.04
C LEU A 567 -14.63 10.49 43.12
N SER A 568 -13.96 10.28 44.25
CA SER A 568 -12.57 10.75 44.45
C SER A 568 -11.58 10.12 43.47
N ASP A 569 -11.86 8.91 42.97
CA ASP A 569 -11.00 8.26 41.97
C ASP A 569 -11.12 8.93 40.59
N VAL A 570 -12.16 9.73 40.38
CA VAL A 570 -12.48 10.39 39.10
C VAL A 570 -12.05 11.86 39.11
N VAL A 571 -12.27 12.56 40.22
CA VAL A 571 -12.06 14.02 40.31
C VAL A 571 -11.11 14.44 41.44
N ASP A 572 -10.44 13.48 42.10
CA ASP A 572 -9.62 13.68 43.30
C ASP A 572 -10.37 14.46 44.40
N ASP A 573 -9.61 15.20 45.22
CA ASP A 573 -10.12 16.07 46.29
C ASP A 573 -10.75 17.38 45.77
N ALA A 574 -10.96 17.52 44.45
CA ALA A 574 -11.51 18.75 43.86
C ALA A 574 -12.99 18.99 44.23
N VAL A 575 -13.71 17.94 44.62
CA VAL A 575 -15.15 17.98 44.92
C VAL A 575 -15.40 17.53 46.35
N PRO A 576 -15.61 18.47 47.29
CA PRO A 576 -16.14 18.15 48.61
C PRO A 576 -17.49 17.43 48.53
N VAL A 577 -17.69 16.47 49.44
CA VAL A 577 -18.94 15.70 49.55
C VAL A 577 -19.67 15.99 50.86
N PHE A 578 -21.01 15.99 50.82
CA PHE A 578 -21.84 16.06 52.03
C PHE A 578 -22.53 14.71 52.30
N ARG A 579 -22.56 14.31 53.58
CA ARG A 579 -23.24 13.09 54.05
C ARG A 579 -24.47 13.39 54.90
N ASP A 580 -24.48 14.56 55.50
CA ASP A 580 -25.55 15.04 56.36
C ASP A 580 -25.70 16.56 56.26
N VAL A 581 -26.65 17.11 57.02
CA VAL A 581 -26.94 18.54 57.04
C VAL A 581 -25.79 19.36 57.67
N ASP A 582 -24.97 18.78 58.53
CA ASP A 582 -23.86 19.49 59.18
C ASP A 582 -22.66 19.63 58.22
N ASP A 583 -22.40 18.61 57.41
CA ASP A 583 -21.51 18.69 56.26
C ASP A 583 -21.99 19.77 55.29
N PHE A 584 -23.27 19.74 54.91
CA PHE A 584 -23.83 20.74 54.01
C PHE A 584 -23.70 22.15 54.60
N ARG A 585 -24.06 22.35 55.86
CA ARG A 585 -23.93 23.64 56.55
C ARG A 585 -22.50 24.14 56.50
N ARG A 586 -21.53 23.29 56.86
CA ARG A 586 -20.11 23.63 56.86
C ARG A 586 -19.59 24.01 55.46
N LEU A 587 -19.94 23.22 54.44
CA LEU A 587 -19.39 23.34 53.09
C LEU A 587 -20.10 24.38 52.22
N ALA A 588 -21.43 24.49 52.31
CA ALA A 588 -22.24 25.36 51.44
C ALA A 588 -22.52 26.75 52.04
N THR A 589 -22.52 26.89 53.38
CA THR A 589 -22.81 28.19 54.03
C THR A 589 -21.56 28.86 54.61
N GLY A 590 -20.46 28.11 54.73
CA GLY A 590 -19.18 28.58 55.24
C GLY A 590 -18.36 29.42 54.23
N ASP A 591 -17.08 29.60 54.57
CA ASP A 591 -16.10 30.27 53.71
C ASP A 591 -15.58 29.30 52.64
N PHE A 592 -15.86 29.59 51.37
CA PHE A 592 -15.49 28.74 50.26
C PHE A 592 -13.97 28.59 50.11
N GLU A 593 -13.19 29.62 50.44
CA GLU A 593 -11.72 29.59 50.31
C GLU A 593 -11.07 28.60 51.29
N ARG A 594 -11.80 28.18 52.33
CA ARG A 594 -11.33 27.18 53.29
C ARG A 594 -11.57 25.74 52.84
N HIS A 595 -12.55 25.53 51.97
CA HIS A 595 -13.11 24.20 51.70
C HIS A 595 -12.99 23.76 50.24
N TYR A 596 -12.74 24.70 49.33
CA TYR A 596 -12.63 24.44 47.90
C TYR A 596 -11.25 24.83 47.37
N PRO A 597 -10.78 24.21 46.28
CA PRO A 597 -9.55 24.61 45.64
C PRO A 597 -9.58 26.08 45.20
N ASP A 598 -8.41 26.71 45.18
CA ASP A 598 -8.24 28.06 44.66
C ASP A 598 -8.51 28.13 43.14
N ALA A 599 -8.52 29.36 42.59
CA ALA A 599 -8.85 29.59 41.20
C ALA A 599 -7.93 28.82 40.22
N ASP A 600 -6.63 28.74 40.50
CA ASP A 600 -5.65 28.08 39.63
C ASP A 600 -5.83 26.56 39.66
N ALA A 601 -6.05 25.97 40.84
CA ALA A 601 -6.33 24.55 41.00
C ALA A 601 -7.67 24.13 40.36
N ARG A 602 -8.70 24.99 40.43
CA ARG A 602 -9.96 24.77 39.70
C ARG A 602 -9.76 24.81 38.19
N LEU A 603 -8.95 25.74 37.67
CA LEU A 603 -8.65 25.82 36.24
C LEU A 603 -7.84 24.59 35.77
N ALA A 604 -6.88 24.12 36.58
CA ALA A 604 -6.16 22.89 36.31
C ALA A 604 -7.09 21.67 36.28
N THR A 605 -8.03 21.59 37.23
CA THR A 605 -9.08 20.55 37.25
C THR A 605 -9.94 20.62 35.98
N ALA A 606 -10.36 21.81 35.57
CA ALA A 606 -11.15 22.00 34.35
C ALA A 606 -10.42 21.47 33.10
N HIS A 607 -9.13 21.83 32.94
CA HIS A 607 -8.31 21.34 31.82
C HIS A 607 -8.18 19.82 31.81
N ARG A 608 -7.96 19.20 32.99
CA ARG A 608 -7.88 17.75 33.11
C ARG A 608 -9.20 17.07 32.77
N VAL A 609 -10.31 17.57 33.31
CA VAL A 609 -11.66 17.06 32.99
C VAL A 609 -11.94 17.14 31.50
N VAL A 610 -11.59 18.23 30.83
CA VAL A 610 -11.75 18.35 29.37
C VAL A 610 -10.86 17.36 28.61
N ALA A 611 -9.62 17.16 29.05
CA ALA A 611 -8.68 16.24 28.40
C ALA A 611 -9.12 14.77 28.54
N GLU A 612 -9.60 14.37 29.72
CA GLU A 612 -9.84 12.96 30.06
C GLU A 612 -11.32 12.56 29.95
N HIS A 613 -12.24 13.51 30.11
CA HIS A 613 -13.69 13.30 30.23
C HIS A 613 -14.50 14.20 29.29
N SER A 614 -14.05 14.41 28.05
CA SER A 614 -14.82 15.11 27.00
C SER A 614 -15.59 14.15 26.08
N PHE A 615 -16.64 14.65 25.44
CA PHE A 615 -17.33 13.92 24.37
C PHE A 615 -16.40 13.52 23.21
N ASP A 616 -15.37 14.31 22.90
CA ASP A 616 -14.36 13.95 21.90
C ASP A 616 -13.60 12.67 22.29
N ALA A 617 -13.18 12.55 23.55
CA ALA A 617 -12.53 11.35 24.06
C ALA A 617 -13.46 10.13 24.03
N ARG A 618 -14.74 10.31 24.36
CA ARG A 618 -15.76 9.24 24.31
C ARG A 618 -16.08 8.83 22.88
N ALA A 619 -16.24 9.78 21.97
CA ALA A 619 -16.48 9.53 20.55
C ALA A 619 -15.33 8.72 19.92
N ALA A 620 -14.08 9.05 20.25
CA ALA A 620 -12.92 8.27 19.78
C ALA A 620 -12.96 6.82 20.29
N THR A 621 -13.23 6.63 21.60
CA THR A 621 -13.32 5.30 22.22
C THR A 621 -14.44 4.45 21.59
N LEU A 622 -15.61 5.05 21.39
CA LEU A 622 -16.78 4.40 20.78
C LEU A 622 -16.53 4.05 19.32
N LEU A 623 -15.93 4.96 18.54
CA LEU A 623 -15.57 4.70 17.14
C LEU A 623 -14.57 3.56 17.01
N ASP A 624 -13.52 3.55 17.84
CA ASP A 624 -12.54 2.48 17.81
C ASP A 624 -13.16 1.12 18.18
N ALA A 625 -14.12 1.09 19.12
CA ALA A 625 -14.86 -0.12 19.44
C ALA A 625 -15.75 -0.60 18.28
N ALA A 626 -16.47 0.31 17.62
CA ALA A 626 -17.27 0.00 16.45
C ALA A 626 -16.41 -0.59 15.31
N LEU A 627 -15.26 0.03 15.02
CA LEU A 627 -14.35 -0.43 13.97
C LEU A 627 -13.77 -1.81 14.25
N ARG A 628 -13.30 -2.05 15.49
CA ARG A 628 -12.83 -3.38 15.90
C ARG A 628 -13.89 -4.45 15.68
N GLN A 629 -15.13 -4.14 16.04
CA GLN A 629 -16.20 -5.13 15.96
C GLN A 629 -16.77 -5.33 14.55
N ARG A 630 -16.59 -4.37 13.65
CA ARG A 630 -16.81 -4.59 12.22
C ARG A 630 -15.75 -5.50 11.61
N ALA A 631 -14.50 -5.37 12.03
CA ALA A 631 -13.40 -6.16 11.51
C ALA A 631 -13.49 -7.65 11.90
N THR A 632 -14.09 -7.98 13.05
CA THR A 632 -14.32 -9.38 13.46
C THR A 632 -15.47 -10.06 12.71
N ARG A 633 -16.33 -9.28 12.04
CA ARG A 633 -17.48 -9.76 11.27
C ARG A 633 -17.22 -9.86 9.76
N SER A 634 -16.10 -9.30 9.30
CA SER A 634 -15.63 -9.37 7.91
C SER A 634 -14.72 -10.57 7.75
#